data_AF-A0A2D1ST34-F1
#
_entry.id   AF-A0A2D1ST34-F1
#
_cell.length_a   1.000
_cell.length_b   1.000
_cell.length_c   1.000
_cell.angle_alpha   90.00
_cell.angle_beta   90.00
_cell.angle_gamma   90.00
#
_symmetry.space_group_name_H-M   'P 1'
#
loop_
_entity.id
_entity.type
_entity.pdbx_description
1 polymer ?
#
loop_
_entity_poly.entity_id
_entity_poly.type
_entity_poly.pdbx_seq_one_letter_code
_entity_poly.pdbx_strand_id
1 'polypeptide(L)'
;MAGIGFELRKLYRQQGLVQNIKAYSYSTMTTVGPMILCLILVFAQQLMMRENNSSFLQNELFIATIAYSFVFSIIVTSGLSMLVTRFIADKIYERKYEQIITAYYGSLVVIVPIGAIIAALFLWGVNEHIVYKIVAYIYFIELIVIWMQNVFLSALKDYKRIFRGFAIAMILSVVTSYLLFNFTSWDPVVIALLGMNIGFASIIILSAFHFEHVFPRNEQRDYFQFLRTLKTYPGAMITGVFIYSGVYIHNIVYWLFADNNTQVSDQFLLMPLYDVSVFYAYLSVLPSLIFFVVIIETDFYEKFLNYYKNILDGGTYESIQQAKQRMQKVIVHKTGFLAEIQLLFTTLSIALGILFLPKIGFSMEQLDLFIILCIAYFFFIMMFLLLHILMYFDDRKGILAISATFIVLNAILTYITMGLNLHGMGMFMASFIGLCLTFFRLLYIAENIDYYTFCPQPLMTIGSKMKLGETLKKNSSALTLLLLLTLTLAGCVEKTETDETLKDPGQVTAPLTNSIQIDDKRLYERDQDDSIKTLYVTVLPNENNPELDWYGLNRISERYSEEKLDIIVSEGETNGAGPKAGMFGANETKANGKISIRGNSARKQPQKSYKIKLMDSAGTWNDQRTINLNKHVSDGSRLLNKLSFDLMEPIPNISSLRTQFVHLYVKDTTAGSTSYEDYGLYTHIEQPNKQFLRNHLFDPNGYLYKVTLFEFNRYPDQIRAHTDEKYDKKAFESVLEIKGREEHDKLITMLDDVNNYSIPIDEVIERHFDEENILTWAAINILMDNMDTDANNFFIYSPLNLDTWLILPWDYDDGWDAGRSQDFLKEYQAGISNFWGNRLFNRYFRVQENVDKLTAKLEELNATYINEATVKKQLDLYVPLVKPYVQRFPDNQYLPIVGKNYDQILGSIIDTPKNSLERYYEDLEKPKPFFMSQEIPVEDNQHVFRWEVSFDLQGDDLYYDVAIARDPEMQQVLYSEKGLRMNEYRTPKLENGVYYWKVTVTDSQGNTQSSFELYDDEETNIYHFGVLRFEVE
;
A
#
# COMPACT_ATOMS: atom_id res chain seq x y z
N MET A 1 -15.32 5.67 -5.12
CA MET A 1 -15.86 4.29 -4.98
C MET A 1 -14.77 3.21 -4.89
N ALA A 2 -13.53 3.41 -5.38
CA ALA A 2 -12.49 2.38 -5.26
C ALA A 2 -11.80 2.35 -3.88
N GLY A 3 -11.71 1.18 -3.25
CA GLY A 3 -11.13 1.04 -1.92
C GLY A 3 -10.99 -0.38 -1.37
N ILE A 4 -11.90 -1.30 -1.74
CA ILE A 4 -11.82 -2.69 -1.28
C ILE A 4 -10.78 -3.46 -2.09
N GLY A 5 -10.42 -2.94 -3.27
CA GLY A 5 -9.54 -3.61 -4.20
C GLY A 5 -8.24 -4.06 -3.55
N PHE A 6 -7.68 -3.37 -2.54
CA PHE A 6 -6.45 -3.86 -1.91
C PHE A 6 -6.64 -5.15 -1.09
N GLU A 7 -7.68 -5.23 -0.25
CA GLU A 7 -8.02 -6.44 0.54
C GLU A 7 -8.56 -7.57 -0.36
N LEU A 8 -9.41 -7.25 -1.35
CA LEU A 8 -9.87 -8.23 -2.34
C LEU A 8 -8.70 -8.72 -3.21
N ARG A 9 -7.77 -7.85 -3.66
CA ARG A 9 -6.55 -8.25 -4.39
C ARG A 9 -5.62 -9.11 -3.53
N LYS A 10 -5.50 -8.83 -2.22
CA LYS A 10 -4.73 -9.66 -1.27
C LYS A 10 -5.32 -11.07 -1.16
N LEU A 11 -6.65 -11.20 -1.16
CA LEU A 11 -7.35 -12.48 -1.13
C LEU A 11 -7.29 -13.20 -2.49
N TYR A 12 -7.41 -12.49 -3.62
CA TYR A 12 -7.35 -13.07 -4.98
C TYR A 12 -5.95 -13.47 -5.45
N ARG A 13 -4.88 -12.89 -4.90
CA ARG A 13 -3.49 -13.21 -5.30
C ARG A 13 -3.01 -14.58 -4.80
N GLN A 14 -3.64 -15.16 -3.78
CA GLN A 14 -3.31 -16.49 -3.26
C GLN A 14 -4.18 -17.55 -3.97
N GLN A 15 -3.57 -18.50 -4.69
CA GLN A 15 -4.32 -19.51 -5.45
C GLN A 15 -4.95 -20.58 -4.53
N GLY A 16 -6.24 -20.88 -4.73
CA GLY A 16 -6.96 -21.97 -4.06
C GLY A 16 -8.47 -21.75 -3.99
N LEU A 17 -9.27 -22.83 -4.10
CA LEU A 17 -10.74 -22.77 -4.04
C LEU A 17 -11.25 -22.12 -2.75
N VAL A 18 -10.64 -22.45 -1.60
CA VAL A 18 -11.02 -21.90 -0.29
C VAL A 18 -10.72 -20.39 -0.20
N GLN A 19 -9.63 -19.94 -0.82
CA GLN A 19 -9.25 -18.53 -0.79
C GLN A 19 -10.10 -17.69 -1.75
N ASN A 20 -10.44 -18.23 -2.91
CA ASN A 20 -11.45 -17.65 -3.80
C ASN A 20 -12.80 -17.57 -3.07
N ILE A 21 -13.23 -18.63 -2.37
CA ILE A 21 -14.44 -18.61 -1.54
C ILE A 21 -14.34 -17.55 -0.44
N LYS A 22 -13.20 -17.37 0.22
CA LYS A 22 -13.00 -16.27 1.19
C LYS A 22 -13.08 -14.89 0.54
N ALA A 23 -12.49 -14.70 -0.63
CA ALA A 23 -12.55 -13.44 -1.38
C ALA A 23 -13.98 -13.10 -1.80
N TYR A 24 -14.70 -14.09 -2.35
CA TYR A 24 -16.12 -13.96 -2.67
C TYR A 24 -16.95 -13.74 -1.41
N SER A 25 -16.68 -14.44 -0.31
CA SER A 25 -17.41 -14.25 0.94
C SER A 25 -17.21 -12.84 1.49
N TYR A 26 -15.99 -12.31 1.42
CA TYR A 26 -15.71 -10.93 1.81
C TYR A 26 -16.44 -9.94 0.90
N SER A 27 -16.42 -10.14 -0.43
CA SER A 27 -17.18 -9.31 -1.37
C SER A 27 -18.69 -9.38 -1.13
N THR A 28 -19.22 -10.58 -0.82
CA THR A 28 -20.62 -10.79 -0.44
C THR A 28 -20.96 -10.01 0.82
N MET A 29 -20.16 -10.13 1.89
CA MET A 29 -20.37 -9.43 3.15
C MET A 29 -20.36 -7.92 3.00
N THR A 30 -19.54 -7.38 2.09
CA THR A 30 -19.42 -5.94 1.85
C THR A 30 -20.49 -5.37 0.92
N THR A 31 -20.93 -6.14 -0.09
CA THR A 31 -21.82 -5.64 -1.15
C THR A 31 -23.30 -5.92 -0.87
N VAL A 32 -23.62 -7.17 -0.55
CA VAL A 32 -25.03 -7.65 -0.44
C VAL A 32 -25.35 -8.14 0.98
N GLY A 33 -24.33 -8.33 1.82
CA GLY A 33 -24.45 -8.81 3.20
C GLY A 33 -25.50 -8.07 4.03
N PRO A 34 -25.44 -6.72 4.15
CA PRO A 34 -26.45 -5.96 4.87
C PRO A 34 -27.88 -6.21 4.39
N MET A 35 -28.08 -6.32 3.06
CA MET A 35 -29.38 -6.59 2.47
C MET A 35 -29.88 -7.99 2.84
N ILE A 36 -29.02 -9.03 2.75
CA ILE A 36 -29.36 -10.40 3.16
C ILE A 36 -29.72 -10.45 4.65
N LEU A 37 -28.98 -9.75 5.50
CA LEU A 37 -29.28 -9.64 6.92
C LEU A 37 -30.65 -8.98 7.15
N CYS A 38 -30.97 -7.89 6.46
CA CYS A 38 -32.29 -7.27 6.54
C CYS A 38 -33.40 -8.21 6.05
N LEU A 39 -33.20 -8.97 4.97
CA LEU A 39 -34.17 -9.95 4.48
C LEU A 39 -34.44 -11.04 5.52
N ILE A 40 -33.38 -11.61 6.11
CA ILE A 40 -33.50 -12.61 7.19
C ILE A 40 -34.25 -12.01 8.38
N LEU A 41 -33.97 -10.75 8.73
CA LEU A 41 -34.66 -10.06 9.82
C LEU A 41 -36.16 -9.93 9.55
N VAL A 42 -36.58 -9.53 8.35
CA VAL A 42 -38.01 -9.43 8.00
C VAL A 42 -38.70 -10.79 8.14
N PHE A 43 -38.09 -11.87 7.64
CA PHE A 43 -38.63 -13.23 7.81
C PHE A 43 -38.69 -13.65 9.28
N ALA A 44 -37.66 -13.35 10.08
CA ALA A 44 -37.65 -13.65 11.51
C ALA A 44 -38.79 -12.93 12.25
N GLN A 45 -39.03 -11.66 11.93
CA GLN A 45 -40.13 -10.89 12.51
C GLN A 45 -41.50 -11.47 12.12
N GLN A 46 -41.70 -11.85 10.86
CA GLN A 46 -42.93 -12.51 10.41
C GLN A 46 -43.17 -13.85 11.11
N LEU A 47 -42.12 -14.65 11.32
CA LEU A 47 -42.24 -15.92 12.06
C LEU A 47 -42.65 -15.67 13.51
N MET A 48 -42.05 -14.70 14.19
CA MET A 48 -42.39 -14.33 15.57
C MET A 48 -43.82 -13.78 15.67
N MET A 49 -44.24 -12.93 14.73
CA MET A 49 -45.62 -12.45 14.64
C MET A 49 -46.59 -13.62 14.46
N ARG A 50 -46.26 -14.61 13.62
CA ARG A 50 -47.09 -15.79 13.39
C ARG A 50 -47.20 -16.68 14.63
N GLU A 51 -46.09 -16.93 15.33
CA GLU A 51 -46.07 -17.70 16.59
C GLU A 51 -46.91 -17.03 17.70
N ASN A 52 -47.03 -15.69 17.64
CA ASN A 52 -47.85 -14.90 18.55
C ASN A 52 -49.26 -14.60 17.99
N ASN A 53 -49.80 -15.48 17.12
CA ASN A 53 -51.17 -15.45 16.61
C ASN A 53 -51.56 -14.17 15.84
N SER A 54 -50.63 -13.53 15.13
CA SER A 54 -50.96 -12.42 14.23
C SER A 54 -51.98 -12.81 13.15
N SER A 55 -52.88 -11.87 12.83
CA SER A 55 -53.87 -12.03 11.76
C SER A 55 -53.25 -11.85 10.37
N PHE A 56 -53.99 -12.27 9.33
CA PHE A 56 -53.58 -12.05 7.94
C PHE A 56 -53.42 -10.56 7.60
N LEU A 57 -54.38 -9.71 8.00
CA LEU A 57 -54.31 -8.26 7.77
C LEU A 57 -53.09 -7.61 8.44
N GLN A 58 -52.72 -8.05 9.65
CA GLN A 58 -51.54 -7.54 10.34
C GLN A 58 -50.24 -7.91 9.60
N ASN A 59 -50.15 -9.12 9.06
CA ASN A 59 -49.00 -9.53 8.26
C ASN A 59 -48.90 -8.73 6.96
N GLU A 60 -50.03 -8.51 6.27
CA GLU A 60 -50.08 -7.65 5.07
C GLU A 60 -49.69 -6.20 5.39
N LEU A 61 -50.20 -5.63 6.50
CA LEU A 61 -49.84 -4.28 6.94
C LEU A 61 -48.34 -4.17 7.23
N PHE A 62 -47.74 -5.14 7.91
CA PHE A 62 -46.31 -5.17 8.18
C PHE A 62 -45.47 -5.19 6.90
N ILE A 63 -45.81 -6.08 5.95
CA ILE A 63 -45.12 -6.18 4.66
C ILE A 63 -45.27 -4.89 3.86
N ALA A 64 -46.50 -4.35 3.79
CA ALA A 64 -46.80 -3.09 3.11
C ALA A 64 -45.95 -1.94 3.66
N THR A 65 -45.88 -1.84 4.99
CA THR A 65 -45.11 -0.81 5.70
C THR A 65 -43.64 -0.90 5.33
N ILE A 66 -43.06 -2.10 5.37
CA ILE A 66 -41.63 -2.31 5.05
C ILE A 66 -41.36 -2.01 3.58
N ALA A 67 -42.18 -2.54 2.66
CA ALA A 67 -42.00 -2.36 1.23
C ALA A 67 -42.08 -0.88 0.84
N TYR A 68 -43.13 -0.17 1.27
CA TYR A 68 -43.29 1.26 1.00
C TYR A 68 -42.15 2.06 1.63
N SER A 69 -41.82 1.78 2.89
CA SER A 69 -40.77 2.54 3.57
C SER A 69 -39.42 2.35 2.88
N PHE A 70 -39.09 1.14 2.46
CA PHE A 70 -37.86 0.85 1.72
C PHE A 70 -37.83 1.56 0.36
N VAL A 71 -38.88 1.40 -0.46
CA VAL A 71 -38.96 1.96 -1.82
C VAL A 71 -38.91 3.50 -1.80
N PHE A 72 -39.73 4.13 -0.97
CA PHE A 72 -39.80 5.60 -0.97
C PHE A 72 -38.62 6.24 -0.25
N SER A 73 -38.05 5.62 0.79
CA SER A 73 -36.87 6.18 1.47
C SER A 73 -35.64 6.21 0.56
N ILE A 74 -35.41 5.15 -0.24
CA ILE A 74 -34.28 5.12 -1.17
C ILE A 74 -34.49 6.09 -2.34
N ILE A 75 -35.71 6.21 -2.88
CA ILE A 75 -36.02 7.18 -3.95
C ILE A 75 -35.79 8.61 -3.45
N VAL A 76 -36.31 8.97 -2.27
CA VAL A 76 -36.15 10.31 -1.69
C VAL A 76 -34.68 10.65 -1.45
N THR A 77 -33.89 9.71 -0.94
CA THR A 77 -32.47 9.94 -0.62
C THR A 77 -31.54 9.89 -1.83
N SER A 78 -31.89 9.11 -2.87
CA SER A 78 -31.01 8.80 -4.01
C SER A 78 -30.42 10.01 -4.75
N GLY A 79 -31.18 11.09 -4.86
CA GLY A 79 -30.69 12.30 -5.52
C GLY A 79 -29.59 12.98 -4.71
N LEU A 80 -29.80 13.12 -3.40
CA LEU A 80 -28.83 13.74 -2.51
C LEU A 80 -27.60 12.84 -2.33
N SER A 81 -27.80 11.53 -2.21
CA SER A 81 -26.71 10.55 -2.06
C SER A 81 -25.73 10.59 -3.24
N MET A 82 -26.24 10.72 -4.47
CA MET A 82 -25.41 10.81 -5.68
C MET A 82 -24.55 12.10 -5.68
N LEU A 83 -25.13 13.22 -5.26
CA LEU A 83 -24.43 14.50 -5.16
C LEU A 83 -23.36 14.48 -4.05
N VAL A 84 -23.70 13.93 -2.89
CA VAL A 84 -22.78 13.78 -1.74
C VAL A 84 -21.64 12.82 -2.09
N THR A 85 -21.93 11.72 -2.80
CA THR A 85 -20.90 10.77 -3.27
C THR A 85 -19.84 11.47 -4.12
N ARG A 86 -20.26 12.35 -5.04
CA ARG A 86 -19.33 13.14 -5.85
C ARG A 86 -18.52 14.12 -4.99
N PHE A 87 -19.19 14.83 -4.07
CA PHE A 87 -18.53 15.74 -3.16
C PHE A 87 -17.45 15.04 -2.31
N ILE A 88 -17.77 13.88 -1.75
CA ILE A 88 -16.81 13.07 -0.97
C ILE A 88 -15.63 12.65 -1.85
N ALA A 89 -15.87 12.19 -3.08
CA ALA A 89 -14.80 11.81 -4.00
C ALA A 89 -13.85 12.99 -4.29
N ASP A 90 -14.39 14.19 -4.53
CA ASP A 90 -13.60 15.39 -4.75
C ASP A 90 -12.80 15.78 -3.48
N LYS A 91 -13.39 15.66 -2.27
CA LYS A 91 -12.69 15.99 -1.01
C LYS A 91 -11.63 15.00 -0.61
N ILE A 92 -11.82 13.71 -0.89
CA ILE A 92 -10.78 12.70 -0.72
C ILE A 92 -9.61 12.99 -1.68
N TYR A 93 -9.91 13.37 -2.93
CA TYR A 93 -8.88 13.74 -3.89
C TYR A 93 -8.11 15.00 -3.46
N GLU A 94 -8.81 16.03 -2.96
CA GLU A 94 -8.23 17.26 -2.42
C GLU A 94 -7.56 17.08 -1.04
N ARG A 95 -7.64 15.90 -0.42
CA ARG A 95 -7.15 15.59 0.95
C ARG A 95 -7.77 16.47 2.06
N LYS A 96 -9.03 16.91 1.90
CA LYS A 96 -9.77 17.76 2.86
C LYS A 96 -10.83 16.95 3.63
N TYR A 97 -10.38 16.08 4.52
CA TYR A 97 -11.23 15.11 5.22
C TYR A 97 -12.17 15.76 6.25
N GLU A 98 -11.81 16.91 6.79
CA GLU A 98 -12.61 17.70 7.73
C GLU A 98 -13.95 18.17 7.13
N GLN A 99 -14.01 18.35 5.82
CA GLN A 99 -15.24 18.75 5.12
C GLN A 99 -16.23 17.58 4.94
N ILE A 100 -15.80 16.33 5.18
CA ILE A 100 -16.65 15.15 5.02
C ILE A 100 -17.63 15.00 6.17
N ILE A 101 -17.19 15.17 7.43
CA ILE A 101 -18.08 15.05 8.61
C ILE A 101 -19.13 16.16 8.65
N THR A 102 -18.76 17.38 8.25
CA THR A 102 -19.70 18.50 8.14
C THR A 102 -20.72 18.28 7.04
N ALA A 103 -20.33 17.69 5.90
CA ALA A 103 -21.26 17.28 4.86
C ALA A 103 -22.21 16.16 5.31
N TYR A 104 -21.77 15.24 6.19
CA TYR A 104 -22.66 14.23 6.77
C TYR A 104 -23.80 14.88 7.55
N TYR A 105 -23.50 15.71 8.54
CA TYR A 105 -24.54 16.40 9.31
C TYR A 105 -25.39 17.34 8.43
N GLY A 106 -24.76 18.09 7.53
CA GLY A 106 -25.48 18.97 6.61
C GLY A 106 -26.44 18.23 5.68
N SER A 107 -26.06 17.04 5.20
CA SER A 107 -26.92 16.21 4.36
C SER A 107 -28.13 15.69 5.12
N LEU A 108 -27.97 15.30 6.38
CA LEU A 108 -29.08 14.88 7.25
C LEU A 108 -30.04 16.03 7.54
N VAL A 109 -29.52 17.23 7.84
CA VAL A 109 -30.34 18.43 8.08
C VAL A 109 -31.19 18.79 6.87
N VAL A 110 -30.76 18.46 5.65
CA VAL A 110 -31.54 18.69 4.43
C VAL A 110 -32.57 17.58 4.18
N ILE A 111 -32.14 16.31 4.23
CA ILE A 111 -33.00 15.21 3.74
C ILE A 111 -34.01 14.70 4.77
N VAL A 112 -33.67 14.72 6.05
CA VAL A 112 -34.56 14.20 7.11
C VAL A 112 -35.86 15.01 7.20
N PRO A 113 -35.85 16.36 7.18
CA PRO A 113 -37.09 17.14 7.17
C PRO A 113 -37.96 16.89 5.93
N ILE A 114 -37.35 16.70 4.76
CA ILE A 114 -38.08 16.40 3.52
C ILE A 114 -38.76 15.03 3.65
N GLY A 115 -38.03 14.01 4.09
CA GLY A 115 -38.57 12.69 4.35
C GLY A 115 -39.66 12.67 5.41
N ALA A 116 -39.46 13.43 6.49
CA ALA A 116 -40.44 13.62 7.57
C ALA A 116 -41.77 14.17 7.06
N ILE A 117 -41.75 15.22 6.24
CA ILE A 117 -42.97 15.79 5.68
C ILE A 117 -43.68 14.78 4.78
N ILE A 118 -42.94 14.09 3.91
CA ILE A 118 -43.50 13.07 3.01
C ILE A 118 -44.17 11.94 3.81
N ALA A 119 -43.47 11.40 4.81
CA ALA A 119 -43.99 10.34 5.66
C ALA A 119 -45.21 10.77 6.48
N ALA A 120 -45.18 11.98 7.06
CA ALA A 120 -46.29 12.52 7.83
C ALA A 120 -47.55 12.71 6.97
N LEU A 121 -47.40 13.24 5.75
CA LEU A 121 -48.51 13.41 4.81
C LEU A 121 -49.13 12.07 4.41
N PHE A 122 -48.31 11.05 4.14
CA PHE A 122 -48.79 9.72 3.79
C PHE A 122 -49.49 9.03 4.98
N LEU A 123 -48.85 9.00 6.15
CA LEU A 123 -49.38 8.35 7.36
C LEU A 123 -50.61 9.08 7.94
N TRP A 124 -50.82 10.35 7.62
CA TRP A 124 -52.05 11.05 7.97
C TRP A 124 -53.27 10.37 7.37
N GLY A 125 -53.16 9.90 6.12
CA GLY A 125 -54.22 9.18 5.42
C GLY A 125 -54.42 7.72 5.84
N VAL A 126 -53.47 7.12 6.57
CA VAL A 126 -53.54 5.71 7.00
C VAL A 126 -54.51 5.55 8.17
N ASN A 127 -55.42 4.58 8.11
CA ASN A 127 -56.43 4.36 9.15
C ASN A 127 -55.98 3.33 10.20
N GLU A 128 -55.00 3.73 11.02
CA GLU A 128 -54.44 2.90 12.10
C GLU A 128 -54.20 3.71 13.38
N HIS A 129 -54.00 3.01 14.51
CA HIS A 129 -53.72 3.65 15.79
C HIS A 129 -52.46 4.55 15.73
N ILE A 130 -52.46 5.65 16.50
CA ILE A 130 -51.38 6.65 16.48
C ILE A 130 -50.00 6.05 16.77
N VAL A 131 -49.94 5.01 17.61
CA VAL A 131 -48.70 4.31 17.96
C VAL A 131 -48.09 3.64 16.73
N TYR A 132 -48.89 2.95 15.91
CA TYR A 132 -48.41 2.37 14.66
C TYR A 132 -47.85 3.46 13.72
N LYS A 133 -48.57 4.58 13.58
CA LYS A 133 -48.12 5.70 12.73
C LYS A 133 -46.77 6.25 13.18
N ILE A 134 -46.57 6.44 14.49
CA ILE A 134 -45.29 6.92 15.04
C ILE A 134 -44.16 5.93 14.75
N VAL A 135 -44.40 4.64 14.96
CA VAL A 135 -43.38 3.61 14.77
C VAL A 135 -43.03 3.44 13.29
N ALA A 136 -44.02 3.46 12.39
CA ALA A 136 -43.80 3.46 10.94
C ALA A 136 -43.08 4.73 10.45
N TYR A 137 -43.40 5.89 11.03
CA TYR A 137 -42.72 7.15 10.76
C TYR A 137 -41.24 7.08 11.16
N ILE A 138 -40.93 6.61 12.37
CA ILE A 138 -39.55 6.44 12.84
C ILE A 138 -38.79 5.49 11.91
N TYR A 139 -39.38 4.36 11.55
CA TYR A 139 -38.76 3.39 10.64
C TYR A 139 -38.37 4.03 9.30
N PHE A 140 -39.26 4.83 8.71
CA PHE A 140 -38.99 5.55 7.48
C PHE A 140 -37.82 6.54 7.61
N ILE A 141 -37.78 7.29 8.71
CA ILE A 141 -36.69 8.24 8.98
C ILE A 141 -35.36 7.54 9.22
N GLU A 142 -35.36 6.44 9.97
CA GLU A 142 -34.15 5.66 10.21
C GLU A 142 -33.57 5.10 8.91
N LEU A 143 -34.42 4.61 8.00
CA LEU A 143 -33.99 4.21 6.66
C LEU A 143 -33.33 5.36 5.90
N ILE A 144 -33.91 6.56 5.93
CA ILE A 144 -33.31 7.75 5.29
C ILE A 144 -31.92 8.04 5.85
N VAL A 145 -31.76 7.99 7.17
CA VAL A 145 -30.47 8.20 7.83
C VAL A 145 -29.48 7.11 7.44
N ILE A 146 -29.89 5.84 7.46
CA ILE A 146 -29.03 4.69 7.10
C ILE A 146 -28.58 4.78 5.64
N TRP A 147 -29.47 5.16 4.70
CA TRP A 147 -29.11 5.36 3.30
C TRP A 147 -28.02 6.42 3.15
N MET A 148 -28.15 7.54 3.87
CA MET A 148 -27.13 8.58 3.88
C MET A 148 -25.83 8.09 4.54
N GLN A 149 -25.89 7.42 5.69
CA GLN A 149 -24.72 6.86 6.35
C GLN A 149 -23.96 5.88 5.46
N ASN A 150 -24.65 5.05 4.68
CA ASN A 150 -24.02 4.12 3.74
C ASN A 150 -23.13 4.83 2.70
N VAL A 151 -23.50 6.03 2.27
CA VAL A 151 -22.65 6.85 1.38
C VAL A 151 -21.31 7.18 2.05
N PHE A 152 -21.33 7.61 3.31
CA PHE A 152 -20.12 7.96 4.06
C PHE A 152 -19.33 6.72 4.50
N LEU A 153 -19.99 5.63 4.88
CA LEU A 153 -19.35 4.36 5.22
C LEU A 153 -18.57 3.80 4.01
N SER A 154 -19.10 3.95 2.79
CA SER A 154 -18.38 3.55 1.57
C SER A 154 -17.06 4.31 1.36
N ALA A 155 -16.96 5.53 1.90
CA ALA A 155 -15.75 6.35 1.87
C ALA A 155 -14.70 5.89 2.88
N LEU A 156 -15.15 5.41 4.05
CA LEU A 156 -14.29 4.94 5.15
C LEU A 156 -13.63 3.58 4.89
N LYS A 157 -14.20 2.78 3.99
CA LYS A 157 -13.66 1.48 3.57
C LYS A 157 -13.48 0.43 4.69
N ASP A 158 -14.09 0.62 5.87
CA ASP A 158 -14.12 -0.38 6.97
C ASP A 158 -15.39 -1.26 6.92
N TYR A 159 -15.48 -2.08 5.87
CA TYR A 159 -16.68 -2.88 5.63
C TYR A 159 -16.93 -4.00 6.66
N LYS A 160 -15.89 -4.43 7.38
CA LYS A 160 -16.05 -5.40 8.48
C LYS A 160 -16.88 -4.81 9.60
N ARG A 161 -16.64 -3.53 9.93
CA ARG A 161 -17.40 -2.81 10.94
C ARG A 161 -18.84 -2.55 10.50
N ILE A 162 -19.06 -2.21 9.23
CA ILE A 162 -20.42 -2.09 8.64
C ILE A 162 -21.21 -3.37 8.86
N PHE A 163 -20.69 -4.51 8.38
CA PHE A 163 -21.38 -5.79 8.48
C PHE A 163 -21.67 -6.19 9.93
N ARG A 164 -20.71 -5.98 10.85
CA ARG A 164 -20.91 -6.23 12.29
C ARG A 164 -22.03 -5.36 12.87
N GLY A 165 -22.10 -4.08 12.50
CA GLY A 165 -23.17 -3.18 12.91
C GLY A 165 -24.56 -3.72 12.51
N PHE A 166 -24.71 -4.16 11.25
CA PHE A 166 -25.95 -4.79 10.78
C PHE A 166 -26.27 -6.11 11.48
N ALA A 167 -25.26 -6.94 11.77
CA ALA A 167 -25.45 -8.18 12.50
C ALA A 167 -25.89 -7.95 13.96
N ILE A 168 -25.29 -6.97 14.65
CA ILE A 168 -25.69 -6.55 16.01
C ILE A 168 -27.13 -6.03 15.99
N ALA A 169 -27.47 -5.19 15.02
CA ALA A 169 -28.80 -4.64 14.86
C ALA A 169 -29.87 -5.72 14.61
N MET A 170 -29.56 -6.74 13.81
CA MET A 170 -30.45 -7.90 13.64
C MET A 170 -30.70 -8.59 14.98
N ILE A 171 -29.64 -8.91 15.74
CA ILE A 171 -29.75 -9.59 17.02
C ILE A 171 -30.58 -8.74 17.99
N LEU A 172 -30.29 -7.44 18.11
CA LEU A 172 -31.06 -6.53 18.95
C LEU A 172 -32.52 -6.47 18.52
N SER A 173 -32.81 -6.40 17.22
CA SER A 173 -34.19 -6.37 16.72
C SER A 173 -34.97 -7.61 17.13
N VAL A 174 -34.40 -8.80 16.95
CA VAL A 174 -35.03 -10.08 17.31
C VAL A 174 -35.20 -10.20 18.82
N VAL A 175 -34.16 -9.89 19.60
CA VAL A 175 -34.20 -9.97 21.07
C VAL A 175 -35.24 -9.01 21.64
N THR A 176 -35.26 -7.75 21.18
CA THR A 176 -36.23 -6.78 21.67
C THR A 176 -37.66 -7.15 21.27
N SER A 177 -37.88 -7.62 20.05
CA SER A 177 -39.20 -8.10 19.63
C SER A 177 -39.65 -9.28 20.49
N TYR A 178 -38.75 -10.23 20.76
CA TYR A 178 -39.03 -11.41 21.57
C TYR A 178 -39.41 -11.03 23.00
N LEU A 179 -38.69 -10.09 23.61
CA LEU A 179 -39.02 -9.57 24.93
C LEU A 179 -40.38 -8.87 24.92
N LEU A 180 -40.65 -8.01 23.94
CA LEU A 180 -41.92 -7.30 23.84
C LEU A 180 -43.11 -8.25 23.62
N PHE A 181 -42.98 -9.28 22.78
CA PHE A 181 -44.02 -10.30 22.60
C PHE A 181 -44.32 -11.09 23.89
N ASN A 182 -43.32 -11.32 24.74
CA ASN A 182 -43.51 -12.06 25.99
C ASN A 182 -44.03 -11.20 27.14
N PHE A 183 -43.66 -9.92 27.19
CA PHE A 183 -43.97 -9.03 28.32
C PHE A 183 -45.09 -8.03 28.05
N THR A 184 -45.55 -7.89 26.81
CA THR A 184 -46.62 -6.93 26.43
C THR A 184 -47.68 -7.61 25.56
N SER A 185 -48.90 -7.08 25.59
CA SER A 185 -50.03 -7.50 24.74
C SER A 185 -50.33 -6.48 23.64
N TRP A 186 -49.31 -5.75 23.18
CA TRP A 186 -49.44 -4.76 22.12
C TRP A 186 -49.69 -5.41 20.75
N ASP A 187 -50.13 -4.60 19.79
CA ASP A 187 -50.34 -5.07 18.42
C ASP A 187 -49.05 -5.71 17.85
N PRO A 188 -49.11 -6.93 17.27
CA PRO A 188 -47.94 -7.62 16.74
C PRO A 188 -47.13 -6.82 15.71
N VAL A 189 -47.79 -6.01 14.88
CA VAL A 189 -47.12 -5.15 13.88
C VAL A 189 -46.33 -4.06 14.59
N VAL A 190 -46.92 -3.45 15.62
CA VAL A 190 -46.25 -2.44 16.44
C VAL A 190 -45.03 -3.02 17.16
N ILE A 191 -45.16 -4.23 17.73
CA ILE A 191 -44.03 -4.91 18.40
C ILE A 191 -42.90 -5.18 17.41
N ALA A 192 -43.20 -5.77 16.26
CA ALA A 192 -42.20 -6.12 15.25
C ALA A 192 -41.48 -4.87 14.72
N LEU A 193 -42.23 -3.81 14.38
CA LEU A 193 -41.63 -2.55 13.91
C LEU A 193 -40.83 -1.83 15.01
N LEU A 194 -41.26 -1.87 16.28
CA LEU A 194 -40.49 -1.30 17.39
C LEU A 194 -39.15 -2.03 17.58
N GLY A 195 -39.16 -3.36 17.52
CA GLY A 195 -37.93 -4.14 17.59
C GLY A 195 -36.99 -3.80 16.45
N MET A 196 -37.51 -3.72 15.21
CA MET A 196 -36.73 -3.28 14.05
C MET A 196 -36.15 -1.88 14.24
N ASN A 197 -36.94 -0.91 14.73
CA ASN A 197 -36.47 0.45 14.99
C ASN A 197 -35.33 0.47 16.00
N ILE A 198 -35.44 -0.29 17.10
CA ILE A 198 -34.38 -0.34 18.11
C ILE A 198 -33.07 -0.92 17.53
N GLY A 199 -33.17 -1.95 16.69
CA GLY A 199 -32.01 -2.44 15.96
C GLY A 199 -31.44 -1.40 15.00
N PHE A 200 -32.27 -0.73 14.21
CA PHE A 200 -31.84 0.24 13.20
C PHE A 200 -31.25 1.50 13.84
N ALA A 201 -31.83 1.98 14.95
CA ALA A 201 -31.24 3.01 15.79
C ALA A 201 -29.83 2.64 16.26
N SER A 202 -29.56 1.38 16.61
CA SER A 202 -28.22 0.94 16.98
C SER A 202 -27.23 1.08 15.82
N ILE A 203 -27.64 0.80 14.58
CA ILE A 203 -26.81 1.02 13.37
C ILE A 203 -26.46 2.51 13.25
N ILE A 204 -27.47 3.36 13.42
CA ILE A 204 -27.33 4.81 13.31
C ILE A 204 -26.33 5.34 14.33
N ILE A 205 -26.46 4.94 15.59
CA ILE A 205 -25.59 5.38 16.69
C ILE A 205 -24.16 4.88 16.48
N LEU A 206 -23.98 3.58 16.22
CA LEU A 206 -22.66 2.98 16.03
C LEU A 206 -21.92 3.60 14.83
N SER A 207 -22.63 3.85 13.73
CA SER A 207 -22.05 4.45 12.53
C SER A 207 -21.72 5.93 12.76
N ALA A 208 -22.59 6.69 13.41
CA ALA A 208 -22.33 8.10 13.73
C ALA A 208 -21.13 8.26 14.68
N PHE A 209 -21.03 7.41 15.72
CA PHE A 209 -19.88 7.40 16.61
C PHE A 209 -18.58 7.08 15.85
N HIS A 210 -18.64 6.12 14.93
CA HIS A 210 -17.49 5.79 14.09
C HIS A 210 -17.06 6.97 13.21
N PHE A 211 -18.01 7.72 12.62
CA PHE A 211 -17.70 8.88 11.81
C PHE A 211 -16.99 9.97 12.59
N GLU A 212 -17.48 10.31 13.78
CA GLU A 212 -16.86 11.31 14.67
C GLU A 212 -15.46 10.91 15.14
N HIS A 213 -15.19 9.61 15.24
CA HIS A 213 -13.87 9.12 15.65
C HIS A 213 -12.85 9.10 14.50
N VAL A 214 -13.30 8.93 13.25
CA VAL A 214 -12.40 8.81 12.09
C VAL A 214 -12.21 10.12 11.35
N PHE A 215 -13.28 10.91 11.18
CA PHE A 215 -13.16 12.17 10.45
C PHE A 215 -12.78 13.30 11.41
N PRO A 216 -11.73 14.09 11.10
CA PRO A 216 -11.33 15.21 11.93
C PRO A 216 -12.43 16.27 11.99
N ARG A 217 -12.60 16.88 13.15
CA ARG A 217 -13.59 17.94 13.35
C ARG A 217 -13.22 19.17 12.52
N ASN A 218 -14.22 19.77 11.87
CA ASN A 218 -14.06 21.01 11.13
C ASN A 218 -14.43 22.21 12.01
N GLU A 219 -13.44 23.01 12.37
CA GLU A 219 -13.61 24.22 13.18
C GLU A 219 -14.50 25.28 12.51
N GLN A 220 -14.52 25.33 11.18
CA GLN A 220 -15.30 26.31 10.41
C GLN A 220 -16.79 25.97 10.31
N ARG A 221 -17.19 24.72 10.64
CA ARG A 221 -18.58 24.25 10.68
C ARG A 221 -19.39 24.53 9.39
N ASP A 222 -18.75 24.40 8.23
CA ASP A 222 -19.38 24.62 6.92
C ASP A 222 -20.26 23.42 6.46
N TYR A 223 -21.37 23.18 7.17
CA TYR A 223 -22.26 22.02 6.96
C TYR A 223 -22.85 21.92 5.54
N PHE A 224 -23.06 23.04 4.85
CA PHE A 224 -23.77 23.09 3.57
C PHE A 224 -22.87 23.22 2.35
N GLN A 225 -21.56 23.07 2.50
CA GLN A 225 -20.62 23.23 1.40
C GLN A 225 -20.89 22.24 0.25
N PHE A 226 -21.35 21.03 0.57
CA PHE A 226 -21.69 20.02 -0.43
C PHE A 226 -22.80 20.48 -1.39
N LEU A 227 -23.70 21.40 -0.99
CA LEU A 227 -24.73 21.94 -1.89
C LEU A 227 -24.13 22.80 -3.01
N ARG A 228 -22.91 23.32 -2.87
CA ARG A 228 -22.22 24.04 -3.96
C ARG A 228 -21.97 23.11 -5.16
N THR A 229 -21.80 21.82 -4.91
CA THR A 229 -21.68 20.77 -5.93
C THR A 229 -22.89 20.73 -6.86
N LEU A 230 -24.07 21.16 -6.41
CA LEU A 230 -25.27 21.24 -7.26
C LEU A 230 -25.11 22.26 -8.41
N LYS A 231 -24.36 23.35 -8.18
CA LYS A 231 -24.09 24.36 -9.21
C LYS A 231 -23.17 23.82 -10.30
N THR A 232 -22.19 23.02 -9.90
CA THR A 232 -21.21 22.43 -10.82
C THR A 232 -21.78 21.22 -11.55
N TYR A 233 -22.58 20.40 -10.84
CA TYR A 233 -23.08 19.10 -11.30
C TYR A 233 -24.60 18.94 -11.12
N PRO A 234 -25.44 19.79 -11.74
CA PRO A 234 -26.89 19.78 -11.52
C PRO A 234 -27.56 18.47 -11.95
N GLY A 235 -27.02 17.80 -12.98
CA GLY A 235 -27.57 16.54 -13.49
C GLY A 235 -27.39 15.36 -12.52
N ALA A 236 -26.42 15.40 -11.60
CA ALA A 236 -26.11 14.26 -10.72
C ALA A 236 -27.27 13.91 -9.79
N MET A 237 -27.96 14.92 -9.25
CA MET A 237 -29.10 14.72 -8.35
C MET A 237 -30.29 14.06 -9.07
N ILE A 238 -30.60 14.52 -10.29
CA ILE A 238 -31.72 13.99 -11.07
C ILE A 238 -31.41 12.56 -11.52
N THR A 239 -30.17 12.31 -11.96
CA THR A 239 -29.70 10.97 -12.33
C THR A 239 -29.88 9.96 -11.19
N GLY A 240 -29.54 10.34 -9.95
CA GLY A 240 -29.74 9.48 -8.78
C GLY A 240 -31.20 9.06 -8.62
N VAL A 241 -32.12 10.03 -8.62
CA VAL A 241 -33.57 9.78 -8.55
C VAL A 241 -34.02 8.87 -9.69
N PHE A 242 -33.52 9.10 -10.90
CA PHE A 242 -33.92 8.34 -12.06
C PHE A 242 -33.46 6.88 -12.04
N ILE A 243 -32.20 6.64 -11.69
CA ILE A 243 -31.66 5.27 -11.62
C ILE A 243 -32.45 4.43 -10.60
N TYR A 244 -32.70 4.97 -9.40
CA TYR A 244 -33.39 4.22 -8.34
C TYR A 244 -34.89 4.13 -8.55
N SER A 245 -35.55 5.17 -9.08
CA SER A 245 -36.97 5.10 -9.41
C SER A 245 -37.22 4.10 -10.56
N GLY A 246 -36.28 3.95 -11.49
CA GLY A 246 -36.37 2.97 -12.57
C GLY A 246 -36.50 1.52 -12.10
N VAL A 247 -35.98 1.20 -10.90
CA VAL A 247 -36.11 -0.13 -10.29
C VAL A 247 -37.57 -0.43 -9.90
N TYR A 248 -38.31 0.56 -9.43
CA TYR A 248 -39.62 0.37 -8.80
C TYR A 248 -40.80 0.95 -9.57
N ILE A 249 -40.55 1.73 -10.63
CA ILE A 249 -41.63 2.43 -11.35
C ILE A 249 -42.68 1.46 -11.91
N HIS A 250 -42.29 0.25 -12.33
CA HIS A 250 -43.25 -0.74 -12.77
C HIS A 250 -44.15 -1.23 -11.62
N ASN A 251 -43.65 -1.41 -10.39
CA ASN A 251 -44.48 -1.72 -9.22
C ASN A 251 -45.47 -0.58 -8.95
N ILE A 252 -45.00 0.67 -8.99
CA ILE A 252 -45.85 1.84 -8.77
C ILE A 252 -46.98 1.90 -9.81
N VAL A 253 -46.71 1.55 -11.08
CA VAL A 253 -47.75 1.45 -12.11
C VAL A 253 -48.80 0.39 -11.74
N TYR A 254 -48.39 -0.80 -11.29
CA TYR A 254 -49.35 -1.82 -10.82
C TYR A 254 -50.12 -1.36 -9.59
N TRP A 255 -49.46 -0.72 -8.61
CA TRP A 255 -50.11 -0.23 -7.40
C TRP A 255 -51.20 0.79 -7.72
N LEU A 256 -50.94 1.71 -8.65
CA LEU A 256 -51.86 2.81 -8.97
C LEU A 256 -52.96 2.44 -9.97
N PHE A 257 -52.69 1.54 -10.92
CA PHE A 257 -53.53 1.37 -12.11
C PHE A 257 -54.02 -0.06 -12.35
N ALA A 258 -53.64 -1.05 -11.55
CA ALA A 258 -54.17 -2.40 -11.70
C ALA A 258 -55.60 -2.50 -11.13
N ASP A 259 -56.51 -3.13 -11.89
CA ASP A 259 -57.92 -3.31 -11.51
C ASP A 259 -58.10 -4.22 -10.26
N ASN A 260 -57.12 -5.08 -9.97
CA ASN A 260 -57.14 -6.05 -8.88
C ASN A 260 -56.15 -5.71 -7.75
N ASN A 261 -55.79 -4.42 -7.58
CA ASN A 261 -54.95 -4.03 -6.45
C ASN A 261 -55.67 -4.25 -5.11
N THR A 262 -54.90 -4.61 -4.08
CA THR A 262 -55.40 -4.77 -2.71
C THR A 262 -55.04 -3.54 -1.90
N GLN A 263 -56.04 -2.92 -1.30
CA GLN A 263 -55.85 -1.77 -0.42
C GLN A 263 -55.75 -2.24 1.04
N VAL A 264 -54.66 -1.87 1.72
CA VAL A 264 -54.39 -2.18 3.13
C VAL A 264 -54.37 -0.88 3.93
N SER A 265 -55.13 -0.83 5.03
CA SER A 265 -55.28 0.32 5.93
C SER A 265 -55.52 1.66 5.20
N ASP A 266 -56.38 1.62 4.19
CA ASP A 266 -56.88 2.75 3.38
C ASP A 266 -55.86 3.53 2.51
N GLN A 267 -54.54 3.28 2.61
CA GLN A 267 -53.55 3.98 1.76
C GLN A 267 -52.55 3.08 1.06
N PHE A 268 -52.23 1.92 1.62
CA PHE A 268 -51.25 1.03 1.01
C PHE A 268 -51.91 0.29 -0.15
N LEU A 269 -51.48 0.58 -1.38
CA LEU A 269 -51.90 -0.14 -2.57
C LEU A 269 -50.84 -1.19 -2.91
N LEU A 270 -51.25 -2.45 -2.92
CA LEU A 270 -50.39 -3.58 -3.24
C LEU A 270 -50.98 -4.37 -4.40
N MET A 271 -50.12 -5.08 -5.12
CA MET A 271 -50.54 -6.09 -6.08
C MET A 271 -49.77 -7.37 -5.75
N PRO A 272 -50.21 -8.17 -4.76
CA PRO A 272 -49.44 -9.30 -4.23
C PRO A 272 -49.02 -10.32 -5.31
N LEU A 273 -49.86 -10.52 -6.32
CA LEU A 273 -49.52 -11.36 -7.47
C LEU A 273 -48.25 -10.87 -8.18
N TYR A 274 -48.11 -9.55 -8.35
CA TYR A 274 -46.97 -8.94 -9.01
C TYR A 274 -45.78 -8.72 -8.06
N ASP A 275 -46.04 -8.18 -6.87
CA ASP A 275 -45.01 -7.81 -5.89
C ASP A 275 -44.20 -9.00 -5.38
N VAL A 276 -44.87 -10.13 -5.12
CA VAL A 276 -44.19 -11.36 -4.67
C VAL A 276 -43.33 -11.93 -5.81
N SER A 277 -43.82 -11.98 -7.05
CA SER A 277 -43.02 -12.42 -8.20
C SER A 277 -41.82 -11.50 -8.45
N VAL A 278 -41.99 -10.18 -8.31
CA VAL A 278 -40.90 -9.19 -8.38
C VAL A 278 -39.82 -9.47 -7.33
N PHE A 279 -40.20 -9.68 -6.07
CA PHE A 279 -39.26 -9.93 -4.98
C PHE A 279 -38.36 -11.13 -5.28
N TYR A 280 -38.95 -12.29 -5.62
CA TYR A 280 -38.18 -13.49 -5.91
C TYR A 280 -37.34 -13.37 -7.17
N ALA A 281 -37.87 -12.73 -8.23
CA ALA A 281 -37.11 -12.53 -9.46
C ALA A 281 -35.91 -11.59 -9.24
N TYR A 282 -36.03 -10.58 -8.38
CA TYR A 282 -34.93 -9.66 -8.06
C TYR A 282 -33.76 -10.36 -7.36
N LEU A 283 -33.98 -11.44 -6.60
CA LEU A 283 -32.89 -12.21 -5.98
C LEU A 283 -31.90 -12.79 -7.00
N SER A 284 -32.32 -12.95 -8.27
CA SER A 284 -31.44 -13.41 -9.35
C SER A 284 -30.31 -12.44 -9.70
N VAL A 285 -30.38 -11.17 -9.29
CA VAL A 285 -29.39 -10.14 -9.63
C VAL A 285 -28.22 -10.04 -8.63
N LEU A 286 -28.40 -10.60 -7.43
CA LEU A 286 -27.45 -10.46 -6.31
C LEU A 286 -26.04 -10.95 -6.64
N PRO A 287 -25.86 -12.09 -7.33
CA PRO A 287 -24.53 -12.55 -7.71
C PRO A 287 -23.79 -11.52 -8.57
N SER A 288 -24.46 -10.91 -9.55
CA SER A 288 -23.82 -9.94 -10.44
C SER A 288 -23.36 -8.67 -9.72
N LEU A 289 -24.07 -8.21 -8.69
CA LEU A 289 -23.59 -7.10 -7.86
C LEU A 289 -22.27 -7.45 -7.16
N ILE A 290 -22.15 -8.68 -6.65
CA ILE A 290 -20.93 -9.17 -5.98
C ILE A 290 -19.79 -9.28 -6.98
N PHE A 291 -20.02 -9.92 -8.13
CA PHE A 291 -19.00 -10.09 -9.17
C PHE A 291 -18.59 -8.75 -9.78
N PHE A 292 -19.52 -7.81 -9.95
CA PHE A 292 -19.23 -6.48 -10.46
C PHE A 292 -18.26 -5.72 -9.55
N VAL A 293 -18.50 -5.69 -8.24
CA VAL A 293 -17.59 -5.01 -7.30
C VAL A 293 -16.20 -5.60 -7.37
N VAL A 294 -16.07 -6.93 -7.43
CA VAL A 294 -14.77 -7.60 -7.60
C VAL A 294 -14.11 -7.17 -8.91
N ILE A 295 -14.79 -7.33 -10.04
CA ILE A 295 -14.26 -7.04 -11.38
C ILE A 295 -13.81 -5.57 -11.50
N ILE A 296 -14.63 -4.65 -10.99
CA ILE A 296 -14.32 -3.22 -11.03
C ILE A 296 -13.07 -2.93 -10.20
N GLU A 297 -12.98 -3.47 -8.99
CA GLU A 297 -11.90 -3.17 -8.05
C GLU A 297 -10.57 -3.88 -8.39
N THR A 298 -10.62 -5.10 -8.93
CA THR A 298 -9.40 -5.90 -9.19
C THR A 298 -8.89 -5.76 -10.62
N ASP A 299 -9.77 -5.59 -11.61
CA ASP A 299 -9.38 -5.65 -13.02
C ASP A 299 -9.53 -4.30 -13.72
N PHE A 300 -10.72 -3.69 -13.68
CA PHE A 300 -11.00 -2.47 -14.44
C PHE A 300 -10.32 -1.22 -13.86
N TYR A 301 -10.46 -0.97 -12.56
CA TYR A 301 -9.96 0.24 -11.92
C TYR A 301 -8.44 0.39 -12.04
N GLU A 302 -7.70 -0.72 -12.03
CA GLU A 302 -6.25 -0.70 -12.25
C GLU A 302 -5.89 -0.17 -13.64
N LYS A 303 -6.55 -0.68 -14.69
CA LYS A 303 -6.28 -0.24 -16.07
C LYS A 303 -6.80 1.16 -16.34
N PHE A 304 -7.93 1.51 -15.74
CA PHE A 304 -8.47 2.86 -15.75
C PHE A 304 -7.49 3.86 -15.12
N LEU A 305 -6.98 3.58 -13.92
CA LEU A 305 -5.99 4.42 -13.26
C LEU A 305 -4.70 4.52 -14.07
N ASN A 306 -4.22 3.40 -14.65
CA ASN A 306 -3.04 3.40 -15.50
C ASN A 306 -3.20 4.27 -16.75
N TYR A 307 -4.37 4.28 -17.39
CA TYR A 307 -4.66 5.16 -18.52
C TYR A 307 -4.55 6.64 -18.10
N TYR A 308 -5.22 7.07 -17.03
CA TYR A 308 -5.16 8.45 -16.57
C TYR A 308 -3.78 8.86 -16.02
N LYS A 309 -3.03 7.93 -15.39
CA LYS A 309 -1.64 8.17 -15.00
C LYS A 309 -0.74 8.45 -16.20
N ASN A 310 -0.86 7.66 -17.28
CA ASN A 310 -0.12 7.95 -18.51
C ASN A 310 -0.47 9.33 -19.10
N ILE A 311 -1.68 9.84 -18.86
CA ILE A 311 -2.07 11.19 -19.31
C ILE A 311 -1.52 12.29 -18.39
N LEU A 312 -1.59 12.10 -17.07
CA LEU A 312 -1.18 13.11 -16.08
C LEU A 312 0.34 13.19 -15.90
N ASP A 313 1.03 12.06 -16.02
CA ASP A 313 2.45 11.90 -15.69
C ASP A 313 3.35 11.97 -16.94
N GLY A 314 2.87 12.56 -18.05
CA GLY A 314 3.67 12.81 -19.26
C GLY A 314 3.95 11.59 -20.14
N GLY A 315 3.08 10.58 -20.15
CA GLY A 315 3.24 9.38 -20.99
C GLY A 315 3.23 9.67 -22.49
N THR A 316 3.96 8.87 -23.27
CA THR A 316 3.99 9.00 -24.73
C THR A 316 2.63 8.67 -25.35
N TYR A 317 2.34 9.18 -26.55
CA TYR A 317 1.11 8.84 -27.27
C TYR A 317 0.93 7.32 -27.42
N GLU A 318 2.02 6.58 -27.64
CA GLU A 318 1.99 5.13 -27.72
C GLU A 318 1.64 4.48 -26.38
N SER A 319 2.19 4.94 -25.25
CA SER A 319 1.85 4.39 -23.94
C SER A 319 0.39 4.67 -23.56
N ILE A 320 -0.12 5.86 -23.89
CA ILE A 320 -1.54 6.23 -23.70
C ILE A 320 -2.44 5.34 -24.56
N GLN A 321 -2.12 5.14 -25.84
CA GLN A 321 -2.91 4.26 -26.73
C GLN A 321 -2.87 2.80 -26.27
N GLN A 322 -1.72 2.28 -25.84
CA GLN A 322 -1.63 0.93 -25.30
C GLN A 322 -2.42 0.79 -24.00
N ALA A 323 -2.36 1.77 -23.09
CA ALA A 323 -3.14 1.77 -21.86
C ALA A 323 -4.65 1.83 -22.14
N LYS A 324 -5.07 2.67 -23.10
CA LYS A 324 -6.45 2.77 -23.60
C LYS A 324 -6.94 1.43 -24.13
N GLN A 325 -6.20 0.80 -25.05
CA GLN A 325 -6.57 -0.48 -25.64
C GLN A 325 -6.67 -1.58 -24.59
N ARG A 326 -5.73 -1.64 -23.63
CA ARG A 326 -5.78 -2.60 -22.52
C ARG A 326 -7.02 -2.39 -21.65
N MET A 327 -7.35 -1.14 -21.31
CA MET A 327 -8.54 -0.82 -20.55
C MET A 327 -9.82 -1.20 -21.32
N GLN A 328 -9.93 -0.82 -22.59
CA GLN A 328 -11.09 -1.19 -23.44
C GLN A 328 -11.27 -2.71 -23.54
N LYS A 329 -10.19 -3.45 -23.77
CA LYS A 329 -10.22 -4.92 -23.84
C LYS A 329 -10.72 -5.54 -22.54
N VAL A 330 -10.29 -5.00 -21.39
CA VAL A 330 -10.77 -5.43 -20.07
C VAL A 330 -12.27 -5.14 -19.90
N ILE A 331 -12.75 -3.94 -20.26
CA ILE A 331 -14.19 -3.62 -20.18
C ILE A 331 -15.03 -4.61 -20.98
N VAL A 332 -14.67 -4.84 -22.25
CA VAL A 332 -15.44 -5.72 -23.14
C VAL A 332 -15.43 -7.15 -22.62
N HIS A 333 -14.25 -7.68 -22.30
CA HIS A 333 -14.11 -9.07 -21.85
C HIS A 333 -14.81 -9.32 -20.51
N LYS A 334 -14.63 -8.41 -19.54
CA LYS A 334 -15.22 -8.57 -18.20
C LYS A 334 -16.72 -8.29 -18.16
N THR A 335 -17.22 -7.41 -19.02
CA THR A 335 -18.66 -7.23 -19.23
C THR A 335 -19.29 -8.50 -19.81
N GLY A 336 -18.65 -9.13 -20.80
CA GLY A 336 -19.11 -10.40 -21.37
C GLY A 336 -19.17 -11.51 -20.33
N PHE A 337 -18.09 -11.67 -19.55
CA PHE A 337 -18.05 -12.62 -18.44
C PHE A 337 -19.15 -12.36 -17.38
N LEU A 338 -19.42 -11.10 -17.06
CA LEU A 338 -20.49 -10.74 -16.14
C LEU A 338 -21.88 -11.11 -16.70
N ALA A 339 -22.09 -10.92 -18.01
CA ALA A 339 -23.32 -11.36 -18.69
C ALA A 339 -23.47 -12.88 -18.65
N GLU A 340 -22.40 -13.66 -18.85
CA GLU A 340 -22.41 -15.12 -18.74
C GLU A 340 -22.79 -15.58 -17.32
N ILE A 341 -22.22 -14.95 -16.30
CA ILE A 341 -22.56 -15.21 -14.90
C ILE A 341 -24.03 -14.88 -14.62
N GLN A 342 -24.50 -13.70 -15.03
CA GLN A 342 -25.90 -13.31 -14.80
C GLN A 342 -26.84 -14.27 -15.53
N LEU A 343 -26.50 -14.72 -16.74
CA LEU A 343 -27.30 -15.69 -17.49
C LEU A 343 -27.38 -17.04 -16.76
N LEU A 344 -26.25 -17.52 -16.22
CA LEU A 344 -26.20 -18.72 -15.40
C LEU A 344 -27.13 -18.62 -14.19
N PHE A 345 -27.02 -17.54 -13.41
CA PHE A 345 -27.84 -17.34 -12.21
C PHE A 345 -29.31 -17.05 -12.52
N THR A 346 -29.62 -16.42 -13.65
CA THR A 346 -30.99 -16.23 -14.14
C THR A 346 -31.60 -17.59 -14.49
N THR A 347 -30.88 -18.43 -15.24
CA THR A 347 -31.32 -19.77 -15.61
C THR A 347 -31.50 -20.65 -14.37
N LEU A 348 -30.56 -20.58 -13.42
CA LEU A 348 -30.66 -21.30 -12.16
C LEU A 348 -31.86 -20.83 -11.33
N SER A 349 -32.11 -19.51 -11.26
CA SER A 349 -33.26 -18.94 -10.55
C SER A 349 -34.57 -19.39 -11.18
N ILE A 350 -34.66 -19.44 -12.51
CA ILE A 350 -35.82 -19.98 -13.22
C ILE A 350 -36.03 -21.46 -12.89
N ALA A 351 -34.99 -22.28 -12.99
CA ALA A 351 -35.07 -23.72 -12.72
C ALA A 351 -35.47 -24.01 -11.27
N LEU A 352 -34.83 -23.33 -10.31
CA LEU A 352 -35.17 -23.44 -8.88
C LEU A 352 -36.57 -22.89 -8.61
N GLY A 353 -36.95 -21.80 -9.28
CA GLY A 353 -38.26 -21.19 -9.17
C GLY A 353 -39.37 -22.16 -9.55
N ILE A 354 -39.25 -22.79 -10.73
CA ILE A 354 -40.18 -23.81 -11.21
C ILE A 354 -40.27 -24.99 -10.23
N LEU A 355 -39.16 -25.40 -9.62
CA LEU A 355 -39.11 -26.55 -8.72
C LEU A 355 -39.68 -26.27 -7.32
N PHE A 356 -39.46 -25.07 -6.77
CA PHE A 356 -39.71 -24.77 -5.36
C PHE A 356 -40.83 -23.75 -5.12
N LEU A 357 -41.04 -22.76 -5.99
CA LEU A 357 -42.06 -21.73 -5.75
C LEU A 357 -43.48 -22.32 -5.67
N PRO A 358 -43.90 -23.27 -6.53
CA PRO A 358 -45.23 -23.88 -6.41
C PRO A 358 -45.44 -24.61 -5.07
N LYS A 359 -44.37 -25.13 -4.45
CA LYS A 359 -44.44 -25.83 -3.15
C LYS A 359 -44.68 -24.88 -1.98
N ILE A 360 -44.35 -23.60 -2.12
CA ILE A 360 -44.56 -22.57 -1.11
C ILE A 360 -45.80 -21.69 -1.39
N GLY A 361 -46.63 -22.09 -2.36
CA GLY A 361 -47.91 -21.44 -2.64
C GLY A 361 -47.95 -20.49 -3.84
N PHE A 362 -46.93 -20.48 -4.72
CA PHE A 362 -47.03 -19.74 -5.99
C PHE A 362 -48.08 -20.36 -6.91
N SER A 363 -48.94 -19.51 -7.47
CA SER A 363 -49.80 -19.86 -8.61
C SER A 363 -49.00 -20.00 -9.90
N MET A 364 -49.58 -20.68 -10.90
CA MET A 364 -48.96 -20.81 -12.23
C MET A 364 -48.79 -19.45 -12.93
N GLU A 365 -49.75 -18.54 -12.74
CA GLU A 365 -49.66 -17.17 -13.27
C GLU A 365 -48.48 -16.39 -12.64
N GLN A 366 -48.30 -16.50 -11.31
CA GLN A 366 -47.14 -15.90 -10.64
C GLN A 366 -45.82 -16.52 -11.10
N LEU A 367 -45.81 -17.80 -11.44
CA LEU A 367 -44.63 -18.50 -11.95
C LEU A 367 -44.27 -18.01 -13.36
N ASP A 368 -45.25 -17.88 -14.26
CA ASP A 368 -45.04 -17.34 -15.61
C ASP A 368 -44.50 -15.90 -15.54
N LEU A 369 -45.10 -15.08 -14.68
CA LEU A 369 -44.63 -13.73 -14.40
C LEU A 369 -43.20 -13.72 -13.85
N PHE A 370 -42.89 -14.59 -12.89
CA PHE A 370 -41.55 -14.71 -12.30
C PHE A 370 -40.50 -15.03 -13.37
N ILE A 371 -40.80 -15.93 -14.32
CA ILE A 371 -39.89 -16.29 -15.41
C ILE A 371 -39.61 -15.07 -16.30
N ILE A 372 -40.64 -14.32 -16.70
CA ILE A 372 -40.49 -13.11 -17.51
C ILE A 372 -39.65 -12.07 -16.76
N LEU A 373 -39.95 -11.86 -15.48
CA LEU A 373 -39.24 -10.90 -14.64
C LEU A 373 -37.78 -11.29 -14.41
N CYS A 374 -37.44 -12.57 -14.30
CA CYS A 374 -36.04 -13.02 -14.21
C CYS A 374 -35.24 -12.56 -15.44
N ILE A 375 -35.81 -12.68 -16.64
CA ILE A 375 -35.15 -12.23 -17.87
C ILE A 375 -35.14 -10.70 -17.96
N ALA A 376 -36.22 -10.03 -17.55
CA ALA A 376 -36.27 -8.58 -17.49
C ALA A 376 -35.19 -8.02 -16.56
N TYR A 377 -34.97 -8.66 -15.40
CA TYR A 377 -33.94 -8.30 -14.44
C TYR A 377 -32.53 -8.65 -14.90
N PHE A 378 -32.33 -9.69 -15.72
CA PHE A 378 -31.08 -9.93 -16.44
C PHE A 378 -30.69 -8.70 -17.28
N PHE A 379 -31.59 -8.16 -18.09
CA PHE A 379 -31.27 -6.96 -18.89
C PHE A 379 -31.10 -5.71 -18.03
N PHE A 380 -31.96 -5.55 -17.02
CA PHE A 380 -31.90 -4.40 -16.12
C PHE A 380 -30.57 -4.35 -15.35
N ILE A 381 -30.14 -5.46 -14.75
CA ILE A 381 -28.90 -5.45 -13.97
C ILE A 381 -27.69 -5.19 -14.85
N MET A 382 -27.65 -5.75 -16.07
CA MET A 382 -26.59 -5.44 -17.03
C MET A 382 -26.60 -3.95 -17.37
N MET A 383 -27.76 -3.37 -17.68
CA MET A 383 -27.89 -1.93 -17.94
C MET A 383 -27.40 -1.10 -16.76
N PHE A 384 -27.85 -1.42 -15.55
CA PHE A 384 -27.49 -0.75 -14.31
C PHE A 384 -25.98 -0.76 -14.08
N LEU A 385 -25.32 -1.91 -14.26
CA LEU A 385 -23.88 -2.06 -14.07
C LEU A 385 -23.07 -1.30 -15.13
N LEU A 386 -23.54 -1.28 -16.39
CA LEU A 386 -22.90 -0.47 -17.44
C LEU A 386 -23.06 1.04 -17.20
N LEU A 387 -24.20 1.49 -16.66
CA LEU A 387 -24.36 2.88 -16.23
C LEU A 387 -23.36 3.26 -15.14
N HIS A 388 -23.05 2.34 -14.21
CA HIS A 388 -22.01 2.57 -13.19
C HIS A 388 -20.61 2.66 -13.81
N ILE A 389 -20.29 1.88 -14.85
CA ILE A 389 -19.02 2.03 -15.59
C ILE A 389 -18.97 3.40 -16.28
N LEU A 390 -20.07 3.86 -16.89
CA LEU A 390 -20.14 5.20 -17.48
C LEU A 390 -19.89 6.33 -16.45
N MET A 391 -20.24 6.12 -15.17
CA MET A 391 -19.93 7.09 -14.12
C MET A 391 -18.41 7.24 -13.89
N TYR A 392 -17.61 6.19 -14.11
CA TYR A 392 -16.14 6.28 -14.06
C TYR A 392 -15.59 7.17 -15.18
N PHE A 393 -16.24 7.19 -16.35
CA PHE A 393 -15.90 8.07 -17.46
C PHE A 393 -16.54 9.46 -17.38
N ASP A 394 -17.25 9.76 -16.28
CA ASP A 394 -17.92 11.05 -16.04
C ASP A 394 -18.91 11.46 -17.16
N ASP A 395 -19.56 10.49 -17.84
CA ASP A 395 -20.53 10.73 -18.92
C ASP A 395 -21.93 11.15 -18.40
N ARG A 396 -21.97 12.28 -17.71
CA ARG A 396 -23.18 12.73 -16.97
C ARG A 396 -24.41 12.90 -17.84
N LYS A 397 -24.23 13.46 -19.05
CA LYS A 397 -25.35 13.70 -19.99
C LYS A 397 -25.91 12.40 -20.55
N GLY A 398 -25.04 11.45 -20.91
CA GLY A 398 -25.47 10.15 -21.40
C GLY A 398 -26.24 9.39 -20.33
N ILE A 399 -25.71 9.33 -19.10
CA ILE A 399 -26.35 8.63 -17.98
C ILE A 399 -27.73 9.24 -17.66
N LEU A 400 -27.84 10.58 -17.61
CA LEU A 400 -29.12 11.25 -17.36
C LEU A 400 -30.15 10.95 -18.47
N ALA A 401 -29.75 11.03 -19.75
CA ALA A 401 -30.65 10.79 -20.87
C ALA A 401 -31.16 9.34 -20.90
N ILE A 402 -30.26 8.38 -20.66
CA ILE A 402 -30.59 6.95 -20.67
C ILE A 402 -31.49 6.60 -19.49
N SER A 403 -31.15 7.04 -18.27
CA SER A 403 -31.96 6.77 -17.08
C SER A 403 -33.36 7.40 -17.17
N ALA A 404 -33.47 8.63 -17.70
CA ALA A 404 -34.75 9.28 -17.96
C ALA A 404 -35.59 8.48 -18.98
N THR A 405 -34.96 8.07 -20.09
CA THR A 405 -35.60 7.27 -21.14
C THR A 405 -36.08 5.94 -20.58
N PHE A 406 -35.27 5.27 -19.76
CA PHE A 406 -35.61 4.00 -19.15
C PHE A 406 -36.85 4.12 -18.25
N ILE A 407 -36.95 5.13 -17.37
CA ILE A 407 -38.14 5.30 -16.52
C ILE A 407 -39.39 5.54 -17.35
N VAL A 408 -39.31 6.44 -18.33
CA VAL A 408 -40.47 6.79 -19.16
C VAL A 408 -40.95 5.57 -19.94
N LEU A 409 -40.03 4.84 -20.57
CA LEU A 409 -40.34 3.59 -21.26
C LEU A 409 -40.91 2.54 -20.31
N ASN A 410 -40.30 2.37 -19.14
CA ASN A 410 -40.72 1.38 -18.16
C ASN A 410 -42.14 1.67 -17.66
N ALA A 411 -42.46 2.94 -17.36
CA ALA A 411 -43.81 3.34 -16.96
C ALA A 411 -44.84 3.11 -18.07
N ILE A 412 -44.57 3.61 -19.29
CA ILE A 412 -45.51 3.54 -20.42
C ILE A 412 -45.71 2.10 -20.87
N LEU A 413 -44.64 1.33 -21.09
CA LEU A 413 -44.72 -0.04 -21.56
C LEU A 413 -45.34 -0.95 -20.49
N THR A 414 -45.06 -0.73 -19.21
CA THR A 414 -45.73 -1.48 -18.13
C THR A 414 -47.23 -1.19 -18.12
N TYR A 415 -47.63 0.08 -18.23
CA TYR A 415 -49.06 0.44 -18.29
C TYR A 415 -49.78 -0.20 -19.49
N ILE A 416 -49.18 -0.14 -20.69
CA ILE A 416 -49.75 -0.73 -21.90
C ILE A 416 -49.84 -2.26 -21.79
N THR A 417 -48.75 -2.91 -21.40
CA THR A 417 -48.70 -4.39 -21.31
C THR A 417 -49.59 -4.93 -20.20
N MET A 418 -49.75 -4.20 -19.09
CA MET A 418 -50.72 -4.51 -18.04
C MET A 418 -52.15 -4.51 -18.60
N GLY A 419 -52.55 -3.49 -19.38
CA GLY A 419 -53.86 -3.46 -20.02
C GLY A 419 -54.10 -4.54 -21.08
N LEU A 420 -53.03 -5.19 -21.56
CA LEU A 420 -53.08 -6.33 -22.47
C LEU A 420 -52.96 -7.69 -21.76
N ASN A 421 -52.95 -7.72 -20.42
CA ASN A 421 -52.71 -8.92 -19.60
C ASN A 421 -51.34 -9.60 -19.89
N LEU A 422 -50.34 -8.84 -20.36
CA LEU A 422 -48.98 -9.30 -20.61
C LEU A 422 -48.05 -8.85 -19.45
N HIS A 423 -48.30 -9.39 -18.26
CA HIS A 423 -47.59 -8.98 -17.05
C HIS A 423 -46.07 -9.19 -17.16
N GLY A 424 -45.29 -8.23 -16.64
CA GLY A 424 -43.82 -8.26 -16.67
C GLY A 424 -43.18 -7.89 -18.02
N MET A 425 -43.91 -7.93 -19.13
CA MET A 425 -43.36 -7.66 -20.47
C MET A 425 -42.93 -6.20 -20.66
N GLY A 426 -43.61 -5.25 -20.02
CA GLY A 426 -43.21 -3.84 -20.06
C GLY A 426 -41.81 -3.59 -19.49
N MET A 427 -41.52 -4.18 -18.32
CA MET A 427 -40.20 -4.12 -17.70
C MET A 427 -39.14 -4.82 -18.58
N PHE A 428 -39.47 -5.97 -19.17
CA PHE A 428 -38.58 -6.69 -20.11
C PHE A 428 -38.19 -5.81 -21.32
N MET A 429 -39.16 -5.20 -21.97
CA MET A 429 -38.91 -4.38 -23.17
C MET A 429 -38.12 -3.11 -22.82
N ALA A 430 -38.50 -2.45 -21.73
CA ALA A 430 -37.82 -1.23 -21.28
C ALA A 430 -36.35 -1.51 -20.90
N SER A 431 -36.09 -2.60 -20.16
CA SER A 431 -34.73 -2.94 -19.74
C SER A 431 -33.86 -3.44 -20.90
N PHE A 432 -34.43 -4.16 -21.87
CA PHE A 432 -33.73 -4.54 -23.10
C PHE A 432 -33.30 -3.32 -23.92
N ILE A 433 -34.23 -2.40 -24.19
CA ILE A 433 -33.94 -1.16 -24.93
C ILE A 433 -32.90 -0.33 -24.17
N GLY A 434 -33.08 -0.18 -22.85
CA GLY A 434 -32.14 0.54 -21.98
C GLY A 434 -30.73 -0.06 -21.99
N LEU A 435 -30.61 -1.39 -21.97
CA LEU A 435 -29.33 -2.09 -22.08
C LEU A 435 -28.66 -1.79 -23.43
N CYS A 436 -29.39 -1.89 -24.54
CA CYS A 436 -28.85 -1.57 -25.86
C CYS A 436 -28.32 -0.13 -25.92
N LEU A 437 -29.12 0.84 -25.48
CA LEU A 437 -28.71 2.26 -25.44
C LEU A 437 -27.46 2.48 -24.60
N THR A 438 -27.39 1.84 -23.42
CA THR A 438 -26.24 1.95 -22.51
C THR A 438 -24.99 1.31 -23.10
N PHE A 439 -25.12 0.12 -23.69
CA PHE A 439 -24.01 -0.59 -24.30
C PHE A 439 -23.40 0.19 -25.47
N PHE A 440 -24.24 0.71 -26.38
CA PHE A 440 -23.77 1.56 -27.47
C PHE A 440 -23.11 2.84 -26.95
N ARG A 441 -23.66 3.48 -25.92
CA ARG A 441 -23.06 4.67 -25.32
C ARG A 441 -21.70 4.37 -24.69
N LEU A 442 -21.57 3.25 -23.99
CA LEU A 442 -20.30 2.84 -23.38
C LEU A 442 -19.22 2.57 -24.43
N LEU A 443 -19.54 1.84 -25.50
CA LEU A 443 -18.59 1.61 -26.60
C LEU A 443 -18.15 2.93 -27.22
N TYR A 444 -19.10 3.83 -27.49
CA TYR A 444 -18.82 5.16 -28.05
C TYR A 444 -17.90 5.98 -27.14
N ILE A 445 -18.16 6.04 -25.83
CA ILE A 445 -17.32 6.76 -24.88
C ILE A 445 -15.95 6.10 -24.75
N ALA A 446 -15.89 4.77 -24.65
CA ALA A 446 -14.63 4.04 -24.51
C ALA A 446 -13.72 4.25 -25.73
N GLU A 447 -14.29 4.22 -26.95
CA GLU A 447 -13.55 4.46 -28.19
C GLU A 447 -13.04 5.89 -28.30
N ASN A 448 -13.86 6.86 -27.90
CA ASN A 448 -13.58 8.30 -27.98
C ASN A 448 -13.06 8.92 -26.67
N ILE A 449 -12.55 8.09 -25.75
CA ILE A 449 -12.17 8.55 -24.40
C ILE A 449 -11.11 9.65 -24.41
N ASP A 450 -10.19 9.62 -25.37
CA ASP A 450 -9.16 10.66 -25.52
C ASP A 450 -9.81 12.03 -25.78
N TYR A 451 -10.81 12.08 -26.66
CA TYR A 451 -11.56 13.31 -26.94
C TYR A 451 -12.26 13.83 -25.67
N TYR A 452 -12.95 12.96 -24.95
CA TYR A 452 -13.64 13.30 -23.70
C TYR A 452 -12.70 13.64 -22.55
N THR A 453 -11.43 13.27 -22.62
CA THR A 453 -10.43 13.58 -21.61
C THR A 453 -9.74 14.91 -21.88
N PHE A 454 -9.35 15.18 -23.13
CA PHE A 454 -8.57 16.35 -23.51
C PHE A 454 -9.40 17.55 -23.96
N CYS A 455 -10.46 17.34 -24.76
CA CYS A 455 -11.18 18.44 -25.41
C CYS A 455 -12.19 19.22 -24.53
N PRO A 456 -12.80 18.66 -23.47
CA PRO A 456 -13.70 19.44 -22.62
C PRO A 456 -12.98 20.35 -21.60
N GLN A 457 -11.64 20.38 -21.58
CA GLN A 457 -10.90 21.29 -20.70
C GLN A 457 -11.00 22.74 -21.21
N PRO A 458 -11.27 23.73 -20.34
CA PRO A 458 -11.34 25.12 -20.76
C PRO A 458 -9.96 25.59 -21.26
N LEU A 459 -9.86 25.92 -22.56
CA LEU A 459 -8.65 26.40 -23.25
C LEU A 459 -8.08 27.71 -22.70
N MET A 460 -8.86 28.43 -21.89
CA MET A 460 -8.40 29.57 -21.11
C MET A 460 -8.98 29.48 -19.71
N THR A 461 -8.12 29.44 -18.69
CA THR A 461 -8.46 29.93 -17.35
C THR A 461 -8.66 31.44 -17.45
N ILE A 462 -9.81 31.86 -18.00
CA ILE A 462 -10.25 33.24 -17.84
C ILE A 462 -10.41 33.42 -16.34
N GLY A 463 -9.48 34.16 -15.74
CA GLY A 463 -9.58 34.71 -14.41
C GLY A 463 -10.79 35.63 -14.37
N SER A 464 -11.98 35.05 -14.34
CA SER A 464 -13.17 35.73 -13.88
C SER A 464 -12.96 35.97 -12.40
N LYS A 465 -12.28 37.07 -12.07
CA LYS A 465 -12.68 37.90 -10.94
C LYS A 465 -14.15 38.25 -11.20
N MET A 466 -15.04 37.33 -10.84
CA MET A 466 -16.46 37.61 -10.81
C MET A 466 -16.58 38.67 -9.72
N LYS A 467 -16.75 39.93 -10.15
CA LYS A 467 -17.13 41.03 -9.26
C LYS A 467 -18.33 40.54 -8.47
N LEU A 468 -18.11 40.36 -7.17
CA LEU A 468 -19.14 40.15 -6.18
C LEU A 468 -19.91 41.48 -6.08
N GLY A 469 -20.86 41.68 -6.99
CA GLY A 469 -21.58 42.94 -7.11
C GLY A 469 -22.79 42.78 -8.02
N GLU A 470 -23.97 42.80 -7.40
CA GLU A 470 -25.25 43.17 -8.00
C GLU A 470 -25.77 42.27 -9.14
N THR A 471 -26.22 41.07 -8.83
CA THR A 471 -27.33 40.43 -9.58
C THR A 471 -28.04 39.36 -8.76
N LEU A 472 -28.32 39.65 -7.48
CA LEU A 472 -29.25 38.89 -6.64
C LEU A 472 -30.67 39.48 -6.69
N LYS A 473 -31.15 39.81 -7.89
CA LYS A 473 -32.54 40.24 -8.14
C LYS A 473 -33.06 39.62 -9.42
N LYS A 474 -33.36 38.32 -9.36
CA LYS A 474 -34.56 37.67 -9.94
C LYS A 474 -34.34 36.16 -9.92
N ASN A 475 -35.34 35.44 -9.41
CA ASN A 475 -35.47 33.98 -9.32
C ASN A 475 -35.00 33.32 -8.01
N SER A 476 -35.29 33.95 -6.86
CA SER A 476 -35.36 33.27 -5.56
C SER A 476 -36.82 33.01 -5.15
N SER A 477 -37.58 32.27 -5.97
CA SER A 477 -38.93 31.83 -5.59
C SER A 477 -39.00 30.36 -5.16
N ALA A 478 -37.95 29.57 -5.35
CA ALA A 478 -37.90 28.16 -4.92
C ALA A 478 -37.21 27.95 -3.55
N LEU A 479 -36.24 28.79 -3.18
CA LEU A 479 -35.44 28.61 -1.95
C LEU A 479 -36.12 29.20 -0.70
N THR A 480 -36.95 30.23 -0.87
CA THR A 480 -37.69 30.91 0.21
C THR A 480 -38.90 30.13 0.69
N LEU A 481 -39.47 29.24 -0.14
CA LEU A 481 -40.61 28.41 0.27
C LEU A 481 -40.18 27.26 1.20
N LEU A 482 -38.95 26.74 1.06
CA LEU A 482 -38.41 25.70 1.94
C LEU A 482 -37.87 26.26 3.28
N LEU A 483 -37.44 27.52 3.30
CA LEU A 483 -36.89 28.18 4.50
C LEU A 483 -37.95 28.81 5.41
N LEU A 484 -39.17 29.06 4.91
CA LEU A 484 -40.24 29.63 5.74
C LEU A 484 -40.98 28.58 6.60
N LEU A 485 -40.83 27.28 6.34
CA LEU A 485 -41.45 26.23 7.17
C LEU A 485 -40.58 25.78 8.35
N THR A 486 -39.30 26.17 8.41
CA THR A 486 -38.36 25.76 9.47
C THR A 486 -38.20 26.78 10.60
N LEU A 487 -38.88 27.93 10.52
CA LEU A 487 -38.67 29.06 11.45
C LEU A 487 -39.70 29.21 12.58
N THR A 488 -40.56 28.22 12.85
CA THR A 488 -41.58 28.33 13.93
C THR A 488 -41.42 27.38 15.11
N LEU A 489 -40.26 26.73 15.31
CA LEU A 489 -39.99 25.97 16.55
C LEU A 489 -38.55 26.24 17.06
N ALA A 490 -38.25 27.51 17.32
CA ALA A 490 -37.16 27.89 18.22
C ALA A 490 -37.78 28.22 19.59
N GLY A 491 -37.71 27.27 20.52
CA GLY A 491 -38.13 27.43 21.91
C GLY A 491 -36.97 27.18 22.86
N CYS A 492 -36.34 28.28 23.29
CA CYS A 492 -35.54 28.47 24.50
C CYS A 492 -34.36 27.52 24.79
N VAL A 493 -33.16 28.04 24.50
CA VAL A 493 -31.90 27.70 25.17
C VAL A 493 -31.92 28.29 26.57
N GLU A 494 -31.64 27.47 27.59
CA GLU A 494 -31.20 27.94 28.90
C GLU A 494 -29.74 27.49 29.10
N LYS A 495 -28.86 28.48 29.27
CA LYS A 495 -27.44 28.29 29.58
C LYS A 495 -27.32 27.96 31.06
N THR A 496 -26.60 26.89 31.37
CA THR A 496 -26.02 26.70 32.70
C THR A 496 -24.53 26.46 32.53
N GLU A 497 -23.75 27.44 32.99
CA GLU A 497 -22.33 27.28 33.28
C GLU A 497 -22.20 26.42 34.53
N THR A 498 -21.47 25.32 34.43
CA THR A 498 -20.89 24.61 35.58
C THR A 498 -19.45 24.31 35.26
N ASP A 499 -18.58 25.15 35.80
CA ASP A 499 -17.21 24.80 36.15
C ASP A 499 -17.26 23.64 37.15
N GLU A 500 -16.87 22.45 36.72
CA GLU A 500 -16.39 21.40 37.62
C GLU A 500 -15.08 20.84 37.08
N THR A 501 -13.99 21.32 37.68
CA THR A 501 -12.70 20.67 37.70
C THR A 501 -12.85 19.27 38.32
N LEU A 502 -12.91 18.24 37.48
CA LEU A 502 -12.77 16.85 37.92
C LEU A 502 -11.45 16.28 37.41
N LYS A 503 -10.59 15.98 38.39
CA LYS A 503 -9.30 15.35 38.22
C LYS A 503 -9.44 13.98 37.57
N ASP A 504 -8.55 13.77 36.62
CA ASP A 504 -8.29 12.58 35.83
C ASP A 504 -8.03 11.33 36.69
N PRO A 505 -8.76 10.21 36.50
CA PRO A 505 -8.30 8.89 36.89
C PRO A 505 -7.58 8.24 35.71
N GLY A 506 -6.30 8.58 35.56
CA GLY A 506 -5.27 7.77 34.91
C GLY A 506 -5.69 7.07 33.61
N GLN A 507 -5.90 7.84 32.55
CA GLN A 507 -5.67 7.30 31.21
C GLN A 507 -4.17 7.11 31.01
N VAL A 508 -3.76 5.86 30.81
CA VAL A 508 -2.49 5.56 30.13
C VAL A 508 -2.66 6.02 28.67
N THR A 509 -2.45 7.31 28.43
CA THR A 509 -2.24 7.86 27.10
C THR A 509 -0.84 7.46 26.67
N ALA A 510 -0.73 6.48 25.76
CA ALA A 510 0.43 6.44 24.88
C ALA A 510 0.33 7.69 23.98
N PRO A 511 1.33 8.57 23.94
CA PRO A 511 1.28 9.75 23.08
C PRO A 511 1.27 9.33 21.61
N LEU A 512 0.47 10.00 20.77
CA LEU A 512 0.75 10.10 19.34
C LEU A 512 2.03 10.93 19.22
N THR A 513 3.18 10.28 19.27
CA THR A 513 4.45 10.92 18.95
C THR A 513 4.51 11.15 17.43
N ASN A 514 4.90 12.36 17.02
CA ASN A 514 5.37 12.65 15.66
C ASN A 514 6.70 11.94 15.33
N SER A 515 7.06 10.89 16.06
CA SER A 515 8.30 10.14 15.90
C SER A 515 8.08 8.99 14.93
N ILE A 516 9.00 8.82 13.99
CA ILE A 516 9.04 7.62 13.16
C ILE A 516 9.23 6.39 14.05
N GLN A 517 8.38 5.37 13.88
CA GLN A 517 8.63 4.07 14.49
C GLN A 517 9.82 3.44 13.76
N ILE A 518 10.92 3.15 14.46
CA ILE A 518 12.17 2.66 13.87
C ILE A 518 12.19 1.15 13.66
N ASP A 519 11.51 0.35 14.49
CA ASP A 519 11.48 -1.11 14.33
C ASP A 519 10.45 -1.76 15.28
N ASP A 520 10.12 -3.04 15.08
CA ASP A 520 9.43 -3.86 16.08
C ASP A 520 10.35 -4.98 16.61
N LYS A 521 11.00 -4.72 17.74
CA LYS A 521 11.98 -5.64 18.34
C LYS A 521 11.41 -7.00 18.74
N ARG A 522 10.09 -7.12 18.94
CA ARG A 522 9.43 -8.40 19.26
C ARG A 522 9.49 -9.39 18.10
N LEU A 523 9.76 -8.91 16.89
CA LEU A 523 9.90 -9.77 15.71
C LEU A 523 11.03 -10.79 15.88
N TYR A 524 12.12 -10.40 16.55
CA TYR A 524 13.32 -11.22 16.73
C TYR A 524 13.18 -12.26 17.85
N GLU A 525 12.18 -12.14 18.73
CA GLU A 525 11.91 -13.14 19.80
C GLU A 525 11.61 -14.55 19.24
N ARG A 526 11.35 -14.65 17.93
CA ARG A 526 11.08 -15.90 17.21
C ARG A 526 12.32 -16.52 16.56
N ASP A 527 13.44 -15.80 16.53
CA ASP A 527 14.65 -16.26 15.87
C ASP A 527 15.33 -17.36 16.72
N GLN A 528 15.98 -18.30 16.04
CA GLN A 528 16.54 -19.52 16.64
C GLN A 528 18.03 -19.63 16.31
N ASP A 529 18.83 -18.87 17.05
CA ASP A 529 20.26 -18.70 16.82
C ASP A 529 21.10 -19.96 17.04
N ASP A 530 20.59 -20.89 17.84
CA ASP A 530 21.21 -22.18 18.15
C ASP A 530 20.81 -23.30 17.16
N SER A 531 20.28 -22.94 15.99
CA SER A 531 19.73 -23.89 15.03
C SER A 531 20.22 -23.73 13.59
N ILE A 532 20.16 -24.83 12.82
CA ILE A 532 20.32 -24.85 11.37
C ILE A 532 19.01 -25.36 10.76
N LYS A 533 18.45 -24.65 9.78
CA LYS A 533 17.34 -25.15 8.96
C LYS A 533 17.89 -25.88 7.74
N THR A 534 17.24 -26.94 7.30
CA THR A 534 17.64 -27.64 6.07
C THR A 534 16.64 -27.37 4.96
N LEU A 535 17.12 -26.84 3.83
CA LEU A 535 16.32 -26.61 2.63
C LEU A 535 16.73 -27.59 1.52
N TYR A 536 15.72 -28.20 0.91
CA TYR A 536 15.82 -29.05 -0.26
C TYR A 536 15.26 -28.33 -1.47
N VAL A 537 16.06 -28.17 -2.52
CA VAL A 537 15.68 -27.55 -3.78
C VAL A 537 15.70 -28.60 -4.88
N THR A 538 14.54 -28.89 -5.48
CA THR A 538 14.46 -29.64 -6.73
C THR A 538 14.34 -28.66 -7.88
N VAL A 539 15.33 -28.66 -8.79
CA VAL A 539 15.33 -27.83 -10.00
C VAL A 539 14.52 -28.51 -11.08
N LEU A 540 13.60 -27.76 -11.70
CA LEU A 540 12.69 -28.22 -12.73
C LEU A 540 13.04 -27.56 -14.08
N PRO A 541 12.74 -28.23 -15.22
CA PRO A 541 12.87 -27.62 -16.54
C PRO A 541 12.02 -26.35 -16.65
N ASN A 542 12.57 -25.29 -17.23
CA ASN A 542 11.83 -24.05 -17.46
C ASN A 542 11.09 -24.12 -18.81
N GLU A 543 9.77 -24.08 -18.79
CA GLU A 543 8.94 -24.16 -20.00
C GLU A 543 9.19 -23.01 -21.00
N ASN A 544 9.60 -21.83 -20.51
CA ASN A 544 9.82 -20.64 -21.33
C ASN A 544 11.27 -20.49 -21.82
N ASN A 545 12.22 -21.16 -21.17
CA ASN A 545 13.63 -21.22 -21.59
C ASN A 545 14.17 -22.64 -21.36
N PRO A 546 13.82 -23.60 -22.23
CA PRO A 546 14.20 -25.00 -22.05
C PRO A 546 15.70 -25.25 -22.12
N GLU A 547 16.47 -24.30 -22.68
CA GLU A 547 17.93 -24.37 -22.81
C GLU A 547 18.66 -23.98 -21.52
N LEU A 548 17.99 -23.23 -20.62
CA LEU A 548 18.56 -22.89 -19.32
C LEU A 548 18.41 -24.10 -18.37
N ASP A 549 19.53 -24.70 -18.00
CA ASP A 549 19.65 -25.74 -16.98
C ASP A 549 20.36 -25.20 -15.71
N TRP A 550 20.48 -26.04 -14.67
CA TRP A 550 21.15 -25.62 -13.42
C TRP A 550 22.61 -25.22 -13.64
N TYR A 551 23.30 -25.90 -14.55
CA TYR A 551 24.69 -25.65 -14.92
C TYR A 551 24.86 -24.29 -15.62
N GLY A 552 23.91 -23.93 -16.49
CA GLY A 552 23.82 -22.67 -17.21
C GLY A 552 23.49 -21.52 -16.27
N LEU A 553 22.50 -21.68 -15.38
CA LEU A 553 22.19 -20.67 -14.36
C LEU A 553 23.43 -20.33 -13.53
N ASN A 554 24.20 -21.35 -13.10
CA ASN A 554 25.43 -21.20 -12.31
C ASN A 554 26.60 -20.54 -13.05
N ARG A 555 26.48 -20.22 -14.35
CA ARG A 555 27.50 -19.51 -15.13
C ARG A 555 27.16 -18.06 -15.43
N ILE A 556 25.99 -17.61 -15.03
CA ILE A 556 25.56 -16.23 -15.28
C ILE A 556 26.36 -15.29 -14.36
N SER A 557 27.29 -14.56 -14.95
CA SER A 557 28.09 -13.51 -14.30
C SER A 557 27.47 -12.12 -14.45
N GLU A 558 26.50 -11.94 -15.36
CA GLU A 558 25.84 -10.66 -15.59
C GLU A 558 24.97 -10.24 -14.40
N ARG A 559 25.23 -9.04 -13.85
CA ARG A 559 24.56 -8.51 -12.63
C ARG A 559 23.04 -8.40 -12.79
N TYR A 560 22.58 -7.95 -13.96
CA TYR A 560 21.18 -7.63 -14.25
C TYR A 560 20.42 -8.72 -15.02
N SER A 561 20.98 -9.93 -15.10
CA SER A 561 20.28 -11.04 -15.73
C SER A 561 18.95 -11.34 -15.01
N GLU A 562 17.88 -11.51 -15.80
CA GLU A 562 16.55 -11.88 -15.33
C GLU A 562 16.29 -13.40 -15.34
N GLU A 563 17.30 -14.18 -15.72
CA GLU A 563 17.23 -15.63 -15.84
C GLU A 563 16.98 -16.30 -14.50
N LYS A 564 16.12 -17.31 -14.52
CA LYS A 564 15.65 -18.02 -13.33
C LYS A 564 15.11 -19.40 -13.71
N LEU A 565 15.25 -20.34 -12.79
CA LEU A 565 14.72 -21.69 -12.92
C LEU A 565 13.51 -21.90 -12.02
N ASP A 566 12.56 -22.69 -12.48
CA ASP A 566 11.45 -23.14 -11.65
C ASP A 566 11.93 -24.23 -10.69
N ILE A 567 11.51 -24.15 -9.43
CA ILE A 567 11.96 -25.06 -8.38
C ILE A 567 10.82 -25.52 -7.48
N ILE A 568 11.04 -26.67 -6.85
CA ILE A 568 10.37 -27.05 -5.61
C ILE A 568 11.34 -26.81 -4.47
N VAL A 569 11.00 -25.92 -3.54
CA VAL A 569 11.73 -25.72 -2.29
C VAL A 569 10.93 -26.25 -1.11
N SER A 570 11.59 -27.04 -0.26
CA SER A 570 10.98 -27.69 0.90
C SER A 570 11.95 -27.73 2.08
N GLU A 571 11.43 -27.84 3.29
CA GLU A 571 12.21 -28.15 4.49
C GLU A 571 12.29 -29.68 4.72
N GLY A 572 13.36 -30.13 5.37
CA GLY A 572 13.56 -31.53 5.71
C GLY A 572 14.59 -31.78 6.80
N GLU A 573 15.10 -33.01 6.87
CA GLU A 573 16.08 -33.43 7.88
C GLU A 573 17.53 -33.10 7.47
N THR A 574 18.44 -32.97 8.44
CA THR A 574 19.86 -32.64 8.20
C THR A 574 20.69 -33.80 7.63
N ASN A 575 20.11 -34.99 7.49
CA ASN A 575 20.78 -36.22 7.07
C ASN A 575 20.78 -36.45 5.54
N GLY A 576 20.22 -35.52 4.75
CA GLY A 576 20.14 -35.69 3.30
C GLY A 576 18.98 -36.57 2.82
N ALA A 577 18.09 -37.05 3.71
CA ALA A 577 16.99 -37.96 3.36
C ALA A 577 15.89 -37.32 2.49
N GLY A 578 15.88 -35.99 2.36
CA GLY A 578 14.91 -35.24 1.56
C GLY A 578 13.88 -34.48 2.40
N PRO A 579 12.83 -33.94 1.74
CA PRO A 579 11.76 -33.21 2.41
C PRO A 579 11.05 -34.06 3.47
N LYS A 580 10.67 -33.43 4.60
CA LYS A 580 9.99 -34.11 5.71
C LYS A 580 8.52 -33.73 5.77
N ALA A 581 7.64 -34.73 5.78
CA ALA A 581 6.20 -34.51 5.87
C ALA A 581 5.82 -33.62 7.07
N GLY A 582 4.96 -32.62 6.82
CA GLY A 582 4.54 -31.63 7.82
C GLY A 582 5.41 -30.37 7.88
N MET A 583 6.58 -30.35 7.24
CA MET A 583 7.41 -29.15 7.09
C MET A 583 7.07 -28.37 5.81
N PHE A 584 7.58 -27.15 5.71
CA PHE A 584 7.31 -26.26 4.58
C PHE A 584 7.63 -26.94 3.24
N GLY A 585 6.72 -26.84 2.26
CA GLY A 585 6.93 -27.35 0.90
C GLY A 585 7.05 -28.87 0.76
N ALA A 586 6.90 -29.68 1.81
CA ALA A 586 7.19 -31.11 1.76
C ALA A 586 6.25 -31.94 0.87
N ASN A 587 5.03 -31.46 0.64
CA ASN A 587 4.01 -32.14 -0.17
C ASN A 587 3.91 -31.55 -1.60
N GLU A 588 4.80 -30.62 -1.96
CA GLU A 588 4.75 -29.96 -3.25
C GLU A 588 5.28 -30.89 -4.36
N THR A 589 4.51 -31.00 -5.44
CA THR A 589 4.84 -31.83 -6.61
C THR A 589 5.03 -31.00 -7.88
N LYS A 590 4.79 -29.70 -7.79
CA LYS A 590 4.96 -28.71 -8.86
C LYS A 590 5.83 -27.57 -8.35
N ALA A 591 6.33 -26.75 -9.26
CA ALA A 591 7.10 -25.57 -8.93
C ALA A 591 6.34 -24.70 -7.90
N ASN A 592 6.99 -24.41 -6.78
CA ASN A 592 6.47 -23.55 -5.72
C ASN A 592 7.36 -22.30 -5.53
N GLY A 593 8.47 -22.20 -6.26
CA GLY A 593 9.35 -21.04 -6.27
C GLY A 593 10.13 -20.92 -7.57
N LYS A 594 10.82 -19.79 -7.71
CA LYS A 594 11.83 -19.57 -8.74
C LYS A 594 13.16 -19.27 -8.07
N ILE A 595 14.25 -19.81 -8.61
CA ILE A 595 15.61 -19.57 -8.12
C ILE A 595 16.41 -18.78 -9.15
N SER A 596 17.19 -17.82 -8.68
CA SER A 596 18.15 -17.07 -9.46
C SER A 596 19.44 -16.86 -8.67
N ILE A 597 20.53 -16.51 -9.35
CA ILE A 597 21.75 -16.06 -8.67
C ILE A 597 21.50 -14.67 -8.05
N ARG A 598 22.14 -14.38 -6.91
CA ARG A 598 22.18 -13.06 -6.28
C ARG A 598 23.62 -12.57 -6.00
N GLY A 599 23.71 -11.28 -5.71
CA GLY A 599 24.98 -10.58 -5.46
C GLY A 599 25.57 -9.98 -6.74
N ASN A 600 26.62 -9.17 -6.58
CA ASN A 600 27.39 -8.64 -7.71
C ASN A 600 28.71 -9.42 -7.85
N SER A 601 29.63 -9.22 -6.90
CA SER A 601 30.88 -9.98 -6.78
C SER A 601 30.64 -11.48 -6.58
N ALA A 602 29.67 -11.84 -5.74
CA ALA A 602 29.33 -13.23 -5.42
C ALA A 602 28.94 -14.09 -6.65
N ARG A 603 28.52 -13.48 -7.77
CA ARG A 603 28.22 -14.22 -9.01
C ARG A 603 29.47 -14.78 -9.68
N LYS A 604 30.62 -14.15 -9.46
CA LYS A 604 31.92 -14.57 -10.01
C LYS A 604 32.54 -15.71 -9.19
N GLN A 605 32.05 -15.94 -7.97
CA GLN A 605 32.59 -16.97 -7.06
C GLN A 605 32.20 -18.39 -7.48
N PRO A 606 33.03 -19.42 -7.24
CA PRO A 606 32.69 -20.80 -7.60
C PRO A 606 31.41 -21.31 -6.92
N GLN A 607 31.24 -21.00 -5.63
CA GLN A 607 30.02 -21.30 -4.90
C GLN A 607 29.07 -20.09 -4.96
N LYS A 608 27.91 -20.26 -5.61
CA LYS A 608 26.96 -19.16 -5.81
C LYS A 608 26.12 -18.88 -4.57
N SER A 609 25.69 -17.62 -4.47
CA SER A 609 24.59 -17.22 -3.59
C SER A 609 23.29 -17.18 -4.39
N TYR A 610 22.18 -17.59 -3.77
CA TYR A 610 20.89 -17.74 -4.44
C TYR A 610 19.83 -16.82 -3.87
N LYS A 611 18.90 -16.40 -4.72
CA LYS A 611 17.64 -15.79 -4.35
C LYS A 611 16.53 -16.72 -4.78
N ILE A 612 15.70 -17.13 -3.83
CA ILE A 612 14.50 -17.92 -4.06
C ILE A 612 13.30 -17.01 -3.89
N LYS A 613 12.49 -16.88 -4.94
CA LYS A 613 11.21 -16.16 -4.89
C LYS A 613 10.07 -17.18 -4.91
N LEU A 614 9.40 -17.33 -3.78
CA LEU A 614 8.24 -18.20 -3.64
C LEU A 614 7.08 -17.69 -4.50
N MET A 615 6.38 -18.63 -5.14
CA MET A 615 5.15 -18.34 -5.87
C MET A 615 4.01 -18.04 -4.88
N ASP A 616 2.97 -17.36 -5.35
CA ASP A 616 1.85 -17.00 -4.47
C ASP A 616 1.17 -18.22 -3.83
N SER A 617 1.12 -19.34 -4.57
CA SER A 617 0.60 -20.65 -4.16
C SER A 617 1.39 -21.33 -3.03
N ALA A 618 2.69 -21.05 -2.89
CA ALA A 618 3.56 -21.71 -1.92
C ALA A 618 3.42 -21.19 -0.48
N GLY A 619 2.63 -20.13 -0.27
CA GLY A 619 2.58 -19.43 1.01
C GLY A 619 3.87 -18.66 1.31
N THR A 620 4.29 -18.65 2.57
CA THR A 620 5.48 -17.93 3.06
C THR A 620 6.36 -18.86 3.88
N TRP A 621 7.67 -18.66 3.79
CA TRP A 621 8.66 -19.28 4.66
C TRP A 621 9.14 -18.22 5.66
N ASN A 622 8.96 -18.44 6.96
CA ASN A 622 9.25 -17.46 8.02
C ASN A 622 8.66 -16.05 7.77
N ASP A 623 7.40 -16.00 7.29
CA ASP A 623 6.71 -14.76 6.91
C ASP A 623 7.38 -13.98 5.75
N GLN A 624 8.20 -14.67 4.95
CA GLN A 624 8.91 -14.14 3.79
C GLN A 624 8.53 -14.90 2.51
N ARG A 625 8.53 -14.17 1.38
CA ARG A 625 8.39 -14.75 0.03
C ARG A 625 9.68 -14.74 -0.77
N THR A 626 10.64 -13.92 -0.36
CA THR A 626 11.97 -13.87 -0.97
C THR A 626 12.94 -14.39 0.07
N ILE A 627 13.52 -15.56 -0.19
CA ILE A 627 14.51 -16.20 0.66
C ILE A 627 15.85 -15.94 -0.01
N ASN A 628 16.69 -15.13 0.61
CA ASN A 628 18.05 -14.94 0.14
C ASN A 628 18.97 -15.91 0.87
N LEU A 629 19.77 -16.67 0.13
CA LEU A 629 20.77 -17.60 0.66
C LEU A 629 22.15 -17.11 0.24
N ASN A 630 22.91 -16.61 1.20
CA ASN A 630 24.29 -16.15 0.99
C ASN A 630 25.29 -17.24 1.30
N LYS A 631 26.30 -17.33 0.44
CA LYS A 631 27.40 -18.26 0.62
C LYS A 631 28.55 -17.67 1.44
N HIS A 632 28.81 -16.36 1.32
CA HIS A 632 29.92 -15.68 2.00
C HIS A 632 31.26 -16.39 1.79
N VAL A 633 31.70 -16.52 0.52
CA VAL A 633 32.91 -17.29 0.18
C VAL A 633 34.18 -16.66 0.75
N SER A 634 34.21 -15.33 0.87
CA SER A 634 35.30 -14.57 1.50
C SER A 634 35.32 -14.67 3.03
N ASP A 635 34.17 -14.93 3.67
CA ASP A 635 34.07 -15.09 5.11
C ASP A 635 34.58 -16.48 5.52
N GLY A 636 35.83 -16.51 5.98
CA GLY A 636 36.47 -17.71 6.50
C GLY A 636 35.79 -18.37 7.69
N SER A 637 34.97 -17.61 8.44
CA SER A 637 34.21 -18.09 9.59
C SER A 637 32.82 -18.62 9.20
N ARG A 638 32.21 -18.05 8.15
CA ARG A 638 30.78 -18.15 7.76
C ARG A 638 29.81 -17.58 8.79
N LEU A 639 30.28 -16.74 9.72
CA LEU A 639 29.50 -16.23 10.85
C LEU A 639 29.15 -14.75 10.71
N LEU A 640 29.95 -13.96 10.00
CA LEU A 640 30.04 -12.50 10.20
C LEU A 640 28.71 -11.78 9.92
N ASN A 641 28.05 -12.13 8.82
CA ASN A 641 26.79 -11.49 8.46
C ASN A 641 25.67 -11.77 9.48
N LYS A 642 25.52 -13.04 9.91
CA LYS A 642 24.52 -13.40 10.93
C LYS A 642 24.86 -12.78 12.28
N LEU A 643 26.13 -12.88 12.70
CA LEU A 643 26.62 -12.27 13.94
C LEU A 643 26.28 -10.78 14.02
N SER A 644 26.51 -10.05 12.93
CA SER A 644 26.24 -8.61 12.85
C SER A 644 24.77 -8.31 13.09
N PHE A 645 23.86 -8.94 12.33
CA PHE A 645 22.44 -8.64 12.46
C PHE A 645 21.86 -9.13 13.80
N ASP A 646 22.25 -10.29 14.30
CA ASP A 646 21.76 -10.78 15.59
C ASP A 646 22.18 -9.84 16.75
N LEU A 647 23.42 -9.31 16.72
CA LEU A 647 23.86 -8.33 17.71
C LEU A 647 23.14 -6.98 17.61
N MET A 648 22.60 -6.63 16.44
CA MET A 648 21.81 -5.40 16.23
C MET A 648 20.36 -5.52 16.72
N GLU A 649 19.82 -6.73 16.89
CA GLU A 649 18.42 -6.94 17.30
C GLU A 649 18.04 -6.18 18.57
N PRO A 650 18.79 -6.24 19.69
CA PRO A 650 18.41 -5.55 20.93
C PRO A 650 18.74 -4.06 20.94
N ILE A 651 19.45 -3.54 19.93
CA ILE A 651 19.92 -2.15 19.90
C ILE A 651 18.74 -1.20 19.58
N PRO A 652 18.49 -0.15 20.38
CA PRO A 652 17.47 0.85 20.07
C PRO A 652 17.86 1.67 18.83
N ASN A 653 16.88 2.33 18.23
CA ASN A 653 17.09 3.31 17.13
C ASN A 653 17.74 2.77 15.84
N ILE A 654 17.82 1.44 15.67
CA ILE A 654 18.25 0.79 14.43
C ILE A 654 17.36 -0.42 14.14
N SER A 655 17.12 -0.72 12.87
CA SER A 655 16.47 -1.98 12.48
C SER A 655 17.52 -3.05 12.19
N SER A 656 17.23 -4.30 12.58
CA SER A 656 18.02 -5.46 12.17
C SER A 656 17.30 -6.29 11.08
N LEU A 657 17.97 -7.27 10.50
CA LEU A 657 17.43 -8.20 9.51
C LEU A 657 17.41 -9.60 10.10
N ARG A 658 16.29 -10.31 10.01
CA ARG A 658 16.22 -11.70 10.47
C ARG A 658 17.17 -12.58 9.67
N THR A 659 17.97 -13.39 10.37
CA THR A 659 18.94 -14.29 9.75
C THR A 659 18.84 -15.72 10.28
N GLN A 660 19.20 -16.70 9.45
CA GLN A 660 19.14 -18.11 9.82
C GLN A 660 20.23 -18.90 9.11
N PHE A 661 20.97 -19.76 9.82
CA PHE A 661 21.84 -20.73 9.15
C PHE A 661 21.00 -21.77 8.40
N VAL A 662 21.36 -22.02 7.13
CA VAL A 662 20.67 -22.93 6.23
C VAL A 662 21.64 -23.95 5.64
N HIS A 663 21.35 -25.23 5.79
CA HIS A 663 22.00 -26.29 5.03
C HIS A 663 21.21 -26.56 3.75
N LEU A 664 21.84 -26.37 2.59
CA LEU A 664 21.17 -26.49 1.30
C LEU A 664 21.51 -27.82 0.60
N TYR A 665 20.47 -28.49 0.12
CA TYR A 665 20.56 -29.65 -0.77
C TYR A 665 19.88 -29.34 -2.11
N VAL A 666 20.51 -29.71 -3.22
CA VAL A 666 19.96 -29.46 -4.57
C VAL A 666 19.85 -30.77 -5.37
N LYS A 667 18.71 -30.99 -6.01
CA LYS A 667 18.48 -32.07 -6.97
C LYS A 667 18.15 -31.46 -8.32
N ASP A 668 19.06 -31.62 -9.28
CA ASP A 668 18.88 -31.08 -10.62
C ASP A 668 18.22 -32.08 -11.57
N THR A 669 16.90 -31.94 -11.80
CA THR A 669 16.19 -32.80 -12.75
C THR A 669 16.43 -32.41 -14.21
N THR A 670 16.97 -31.21 -14.48
CA THR A 670 17.28 -30.75 -15.85
C THR A 670 18.46 -31.52 -16.43
N ALA A 671 19.44 -31.89 -15.59
CA ALA A 671 20.53 -32.81 -15.94
C ALA A 671 20.18 -34.30 -15.70
N GLY A 672 18.93 -34.63 -15.37
CA GLY A 672 18.49 -36.02 -15.14
C GLY A 672 18.89 -36.62 -13.79
N SER A 673 19.31 -35.81 -12.81
CA SER A 673 19.67 -36.29 -11.48
C SER A 673 18.44 -36.76 -10.68
N THR A 674 18.60 -37.86 -9.94
CA THR A 674 17.56 -38.45 -9.09
C THR A 674 17.83 -38.27 -7.59
N SER A 675 19.02 -37.81 -7.21
CA SER A 675 19.46 -37.64 -5.82
C SER A 675 19.75 -36.19 -5.48
N TYR A 676 19.60 -35.84 -4.20
CA TYR A 676 20.02 -34.55 -3.68
C TYR A 676 21.53 -34.53 -3.43
N GLU A 677 22.17 -33.46 -3.90
CA GLU A 677 23.58 -33.15 -3.66
C GLU A 677 23.70 -32.12 -2.54
N ASP A 678 24.72 -32.27 -1.69
CA ASP A 678 25.01 -31.36 -0.59
C ASP A 678 25.71 -30.10 -1.12
N TYR A 679 25.10 -28.93 -0.94
CA TYR A 679 25.64 -27.63 -1.34
C TYR A 679 26.28 -26.87 -0.16
N GLY A 680 26.33 -27.48 1.02
CA GLY A 680 26.95 -26.95 2.22
C GLY A 680 26.13 -25.89 2.93
N LEU A 681 26.79 -25.13 3.80
CA LEU A 681 26.19 -24.11 4.65
C LEU A 681 25.97 -22.79 3.90
N TYR A 682 24.83 -22.15 4.17
CA TYR A 682 24.45 -20.82 3.73
C TYR A 682 23.91 -20.02 4.91
N THR A 683 23.93 -18.70 4.77
CA THR A 683 23.24 -17.78 5.68
C THR A 683 22.03 -17.23 4.96
N HIS A 684 20.83 -17.51 5.48
CA HIS A 684 19.63 -16.80 5.10
C HIS A 684 19.66 -15.38 5.69
N ILE A 685 19.24 -14.41 4.89
CA ILE A 685 19.02 -13.03 5.32
C ILE A 685 17.69 -12.52 4.75
N GLU A 686 16.90 -11.86 5.59
CA GLU A 686 15.66 -11.22 5.18
C GLU A 686 15.90 -10.22 4.03
N GLN A 687 14.93 -10.09 3.13
CA GLN A 687 15.00 -9.12 2.03
C GLN A 687 14.27 -7.83 2.42
N PRO A 688 14.98 -6.69 2.58
CA PRO A 688 14.34 -5.37 2.62
C PRO A 688 13.55 -5.14 1.33
N ASN A 689 12.24 -5.10 1.48
CA ASN A 689 11.21 -4.91 0.48
C ASN A 689 9.88 -4.57 1.19
N LYS A 690 8.79 -4.48 0.43
CA LYS A 690 7.46 -4.22 0.99
C LYS A 690 6.98 -5.18 2.09
N GLN A 691 7.39 -6.45 2.04
CA GLN A 691 7.05 -7.44 3.06
C GLN A 691 7.88 -7.24 4.33
N PHE A 692 9.19 -6.95 4.21
CA PHE A 692 10.02 -6.52 5.33
C PHE A 692 9.41 -5.29 6.02
N LEU A 693 9.07 -4.24 5.27
CA LEU A 693 8.44 -3.05 5.86
C LEU A 693 7.18 -3.40 6.65
N ARG A 694 6.33 -4.29 6.11
CA ARG A 694 5.15 -4.77 6.84
C ARG A 694 5.49 -5.56 8.10
N ASN A 695 6.48 -6.46 8.03
CA ASN A 695 6.85 -7.34 9.14
C ASN A 695 7.43 -6.55 10.31
N HIS A 696 8.19 -5.48 10.01
CA HIS A 696 8.80 -4.57 10.99
C HIS A 696 7.88 -3.39 11.39
N LEU A 697 6.60 -3.43 11.01
CA LEU A 697 5.59 -2.38 11.27
C LEU A 697 5.91 -0.99 10.69
N PHE A 698 6.77 -0.92 9.67
CA PHE A 698 6.94 0.25 8.83
C PHE A 698 5.78 0.46 7.84
N ASP A 699 5.74 1.62 7.17
CA ASP A 699 4.80 1.89 6.08
C ASP A 699 5.21 1.12 4.81
N PRO A 700 4.44 0.10 4.39
CA PRO A 700 4.77 -0.69 3.20
C PRO A 700 4.56 0.06 1.87
N ASN A 701 4.18 1.34 1.90
CA ASN A 701 4.08 2.22 0.74
C ASN A 701 5.05 3.42 0.80
N GLY A 702 5.99 3.40 1.75
CA GLY A 702 7.05 4.39 1.86
C GLY A 702 8.10 4.32 0.75
N TYR A 703 9.01 5.29 0.78
CA TYR A 703 10.19 5.35 -0.06
C TYR A 703 11.23 4.39 0.51
N LEU A 704 11.78 3.51 -0.33
CA LEU A 704 12.81 2.55 0.06
C LEU A 704 13.78 2.40 -1.10
N TYR A 705 15.04 2.76 -0.88
CA TYR A 705 16.10 2.68 -1.87
C TYR A 705 17.24 1.85 -1.32
N LYS A 706 17.74 0.90 -2.11
CA LYS A 706 18.99 0.21 -1.82
C LYS A 706 20.13 1.03 -2.42
N VAL A 707 21.18 1.29 -1.64
CA VAL A 707 22.37 1.93 -2.17
C VAL A 707 23.15 0.99 -3.10
N THR A 708 23.59 1.52 -4.25
CA THR A 708 24.53 0.86 -5.17
C THR A 708 25.93 1.46 -5.11
N LEU A 709 26.01 2.79 -5.10
CA LEU A 709 27.20 3.60 -4.82
C LEU A 709 26.68 5.03 -4.61
N PHE A 710 26.58 5.48 -3.35
CA PHE A 710 25.88 6.72 -3.02
C PHE A 710 26.39 7.38 -1.74
N GLU A 711 26.96 8.57 -1.92
CA GLU A 711 27.62 9.39 -0.90
C GLU A 711 26.76 10.60 -0.48
N PHE A 712 25.44 10.52 -0.66
CA PHE A 712 24.49 11.64 -0.50
C PHE A 712 24.74 12.87 -1.40
N ASN A 713 25.46 12.68 -2.50
CA ASN A 713 25.56 13.68 -3.56
C ASN A 713 24.27 13.76 -4.37
N ARG A 714 24.01 14.94 -4.97
CA ARG A 714 22.74 15.21 -5.65
C ARG A 714 22.57 14.46 -6.98
N TYR A 715 23.64 14.23 -7.74
CA TYR A 715 23.62 13.55 -9.04
C TYR A 715 22.45 13.99 -9.97
N PRO A 716 22.36 15.26 -10.36
CA PRO A 716 21.18 15.79 -11.07
C PRO A 716 20.92 15.16 -12.44
N ASP A 717 21.93 14.50 -13.04
CA ASP A 717 21.76 13.79 -14.31
C ASP A 717 21.15 12.40 -14.15
N GLN A 718 21.43 11.72 -13.04
CA GLN A 718 20.94 10.37 -12.72
C GLN A 718 19.68 10.39 -11.83
N ILE A 719 19.69 11.21 -10.78
CA ILE A 719 18.60 11.36 -9.80
C ILE A 719 17.71 12.51 -10.27
N ARG A 720 16.68 12.16 -11.04
CA ARG A 720 15.68 13.10 -11.54
C ARG A 720 14.30 12.76 -10.99
N ALA A 721 13.41 13.75 -10.95
CA ALA A 721 12.01 13.50 -10.63
C ALA A 721 11.44 12.52 -11.65
N HIS A 722 10.54 11.64 -11.24
CA HIS A 722 9.93 10.67 -12.16
C HIS A 722 9.13 11.35 -13.29
N THR A 723 8.77 12.62 -13.11
CA THR A 723 8.07 13.47 -14.09
C THR A 723 9.02 14.27 -15.00
N ASP A 724 10.35 14.20 -14.80
CA ASP A 724 11.36 14.84 -15.66
C ASP A 724 11.48 14.07 -16.98
N GLU A 725 11.45 14.79 -18.12
CA GLU A 725 11.56 14.20 -19.46
C GLU A 725 12.89 13.44 -19.68
N LYS A 726 13.94 13.81 -18.94
CA LYS A 726 15.26 13.14 -18.99
C LYS A 726 15.40 12.03 -17.94
N TYR A 727 14.35 11.71 -17.19
CA TYR A 727 14.40 10.61 -16.23
C TYR A 727 14.65 9.28 -16.94
N ASP A 728 15.74 8.61 -16.54
CA ASP A 728 16.06 7.25 -16.95
C ASP A 728 16.17 6.38 -15.70
N LYS A 729 15.30 5.38 -15.58
CA LYS A 729 15.27 4.48 -14.43
C LYS A 729 16.57 3.69 -14.28
N LYS A 730 17.22 3.25 -15.37
CA LYS A 730 18.50 2.54 -15.30
C LYS A 730 19.62 3.47 -14.82
N ALA A 731 19.62 4.73 -15.27
CA ALA A 731 20.56 5.73 -14.78
C ALA A 731 20.31 6.07 -13.29
N PHE A 732 19.05 6.13 -12.86
CA PHE A 732 18.72 6.29 -11.45
C PHE A 732 19.20 5.08 -10.62
N GLU A 733 18.86 3.86 -11.06
CA GLU A 733 19.18 2.62 -10.36
C GLU A 733 20.67 2.27 -10.38
N SER A 734 21.49 2.97 -11.18
CA SER A 734 22.96 2.87 -11.06
C SER A 734 23.50 3.52 -9.79
N VAL A 735 22.72 4.42 -9.16
CA VAL A 735 23.07 5.07 -7.88
C VAL A 735 22.24 4.47 -6.74
N LEU A 736 20.92 4.38 -6.92
CA LEU A 736 19.95 3.93 -5.92
C LEU A 736 18.92 2.96 -6.53
N GLU A 737 18.98 1.66 -6.19
CA GLU A 737 17.98 0.71 -6.67
C GLU A 737 16.63 0.94 -5.99
N ILE A 738 15.55 1.07 -6.78
CA ILE A 738 14.23 1.42 -6.25
C ILE A 738 13.53 0.16 -5.72
N LYS A 739 13.22 0.11 -4.42
CA LYS A 739 12.59 -1.05 -3.75
C LYS A 739 11.22 -0.74 -3.15
N GLY A 740 10.86 0.54 -3.07
CA GLY A 740 9.57 1.03 -2.58
C GLY A 740 8.89 1.91 -3.63
N ARG A 741 8.52 3.11 -3.19
CA ARG A 741 7.85 4.13 -4.00
C ARG A 741 8.78 4.78 -5.06
N GLU A 742 8.22 5.11 -6.22
CA GLU A 742 8.96 5.64 -7.40
C GLU A 742 8.84 7.16 -7.60
N GLU A 743 8.07 7.90 -6.79
CA GLU A 743 8.14 9.36 -6.79
C GLU A 743 9.42 9.84 -6.05
N HIS A 744 10.28 10.65 -6.67
CA HIS A 744 11.62 10.96 -6.13
C HIS A 744 11.75 12.37 -5.53
N ASP A 745 10.70 13.20 -5.57
CA ASP A 745 10.77 14.63 -5.17
C ASP A 745 11.24 14.84 -3.73
N LYS A 746 10.81 13.94 -2.84
CA LYS A 746 11.20 13.96 -1.44
C LYS A 746 12.67 13.64 -1.23
N LEU A 747 13.19 12.62 -1.93
CA LEU A 747 14.61 12.27 -1.93
C LEU A 747 15.43 13.44 -2.48
N ILE A 748 14.96 14.04 -3.58
CA ILE A 748 15.59 15.19 -4.22
C ILE A 748 15.67 16.38 -3.26
N THR A 749 14.58 16.70 -2.55
CA THR A 749 14.54 17.81 -1.59
C THR A 749 15.52 17.60 -0.44
N MET A 750 15.57 16.38 0.12
CA MET A 750 16.56 16.03 1.13
C MET A 750 17.99 16.21 0.58
N LEU A 751 18.26 15.74 -0.63
CA LEU A 751 19.59 15.84 -1.23
C LEU A 751 19.98 17.29 -1.57
N ASP A 752 19.04 18.11 -2.02
CA ASP A 752 19.27 19.53 -2.28
C ASP A 752 19.67 20.25 -0.98
N ASP A 753 18.98 19.97 0.14
CA ASP A 753 19.32 20.54 1.45
C ASP A 753 20.67 20.02 1.99
N VAL A 754 20.95 18.71 1.87
CA VAL A 754 22.26 18.11 2.23
C VAL A 754 23.41 18.69 1.42
N ASN A 755 23.17 19.08 0.16
CA ASN A 755 24.20 19.65 -0.70
C ASN A 755 24.28 21.19 -0.64
N ASN A 756 23.38 21.85 0.10
CA ASN A 756 23.38 23.31 0.27
C ASN A 756 24.12 23.74 1.55
N TYR A 757 25.32 24.30 1.39
CA TYR A 757 26.18 24.75 2.49
C TYR A 757 25.71 26.05 3.15
N SER A 758 24.69 26.70 2.61
CA SER A 758 24.07 27.88 3.23
C SER A 758 23.13 27.52 4.38
N ILE A 759 22.69 26.26 4.46
CA ILE A 759 21.83 25.75 5.54
C ILE A 759 22.74 25.07 6.57
N PRO A 760 22.69 25.41 7.87
CA PRO A 760 23.45 24.70 8.91
C PRO A 760 23.14 23.20 8.90
N ILE A 761 24.15 22.35 9.14
CA ILE A 761 23.95 20.89 9.04
C ILE A 761 22.95 20.36 10.07
N ASP A 762 22.92 20.93 11.27
CA ASP A 762 21.98 20.49 12.32
C ASP A 762 20.52 20.76 11.93
N GLU A 763 20.24 21.85 11.20
CA GLU A 763 18.90 22.11 10.65
C GLU A 763 18.51 21.10 9.55
N VAL A 764 19.50 20.63 8.76
CA VAL A 764 19.27 19.58 7.75
C VAL A 764 18.95 18.25 8.42
N ILE A 765 19.69 17.89 9.48
CA ILE A 765 19.45 16.68 10.28
C ILE A 765 18.07 16.74 10.92
N GLU A 766 17.73 17.82 11.63
CA GLU A 766 16.42 17.99 12.28
C GLU A 766 15.25 17.88 11.29
N ARG A 767 15.41 18.41 10.07
CA ARG A 767 14.37 18.38 9.05
C ARG A 767 14.18 17.00 8.42
N HIS A 768 15.28 16.34 8.06
CA HIS A 768 15.23 15.21 7.13
C HIS A 768 15.62 13.88 7.75
N PHE A 769 16.20 13.81 8.95
CA PHE A 769 16.76 12.58 9.47
C PHE A 769 16.39 12.33 10.93
N ASP A 770 16.40 11.05 11.32
CA ASP A 770 16.42 10.66 12.72
C ASP A 770 17.89 10.61 13.18
N GLU A 771 18.31 11.58 14.00
CA GLU A 771 19.71 11.73 14.42
C GLU A 771 20.21 10.52 15.22
N GLU A 772 19.37 9.96 16.10
CA GLU A 772 19.71 8.75 16.85
C GLU A 772 19.95 7.56 15.93
N ASN A 773 19.15 7.41 14.86
CA ASN A 773 19.36 6.37 13.87
C ASN A 773 20.68 6.52 13.11
N ILE A 774 21.03 7.74 12.68
CA ILE A 774 22.30 8.02 12.00
C ILE A 774 23.49 7.72 12.91
N LEU A 775 23.46 8.23 14.15
CA LEU A 775 24.54 8.03 15.12
C LEU A 775 24.69 6.55 15.49
N THR A 776 23.58 5.84 15.70
CA THR A 776 23.59 4.41 16.02
C THR A 776 24.15 3.59 14.85
N TRP A 777 23.73 3.87 13.62
CA TRP A 777 24.25 3.19 12.44
C TRP A 777 25.76 3.45 12.23
N ALA A 778 26.22 4.69 12.37
CA ALA A 778 27.65 5.01 12.27
C ALA A 778 28.48 4.30 13.36
N ALA A 779 28.00 4.33 14.62
CA ALA A 779 28.66 3.69 15.74
C ALA A 779 28.76 2.16 15.58
N ILE A 780 27.70 1.51 15.09
CA ILE A 780 27.70 0.06 14.80
C ILE A 780 28.76 -0.28 13.75
N ASN A 781 28.85 0.49 12.67
CA ASN A 781 29.82 0.23 11.61
C ASN A 781 31.26 0.43 12.08
N ILE A 782 31.52 1.42 12.93
CA ILE A 782 32.84 1.61 13.54
C ILE A 782 33.17 0.45 14.47
N LEU A 783 32.29 0.06 15.39
CA LEU A 783 32.55 -1.05 16.34
C LEU A 783 32.69 -2.40 15.67
N MET A 784 31.96 -2.63 14.56
CA MET A 784 32.07 -3.85 13.76
C MET A 784 33.14 -3.74 12.67
N ASP A 785 33.91 -2.65 12.58
CA ASP A 785 34.94 -2.43 11.56
C ASP A 785 34.44 -2.61 10.11
N ASN A 786 33.19 -2.23 9.81
CA ASN A 786 32.60 -2.36 8.48
C ASN A 786 32.87 -1.08 7.65
N MET A 787 33.97 -1.12 6.88
CA MET A 787 34.49 0.03 6.14
C MET A 787 33.76 0.32 4.82
N ASP A 788 33.10 -0.67 4.20
CA ASP A 788 32.36 -0.52 2.92
C ASP A 788 30.95 0.07 3.12
N THR A 789 30.79 0.90 4.15
CA THR A 789 29.54 1.61 4.47
C THR A 789 29.59 3.10 4.15
N ASP A 790 30.73 3.62 3.71
CA ASP A 790 30.92 5.01 3.30
C ASP A 790 30.02 5.40 2.11
N ALA A 791 29.85 4.49 1.16
CA ALA A 791 29.04 4.67 -0.05
C ALA A 791 28.19 3.44 -0.44
N ASN A 792 28.24 2.35 0.33
CA ASN A 792 27.59 1.06 0.03
C ASN A 792 26.92 0.44 1.27
N ASN A 793 26.30 -0.74 1.12
CA ASN A 793 25.89 -1.60 2.24
C ASN A 793 24.84 -0.99 3.21
N PHE A 794 23.97 -0.13 2.69
CA PHE A 794 22.74 0.28 3.41
C PHE A 794 21.57 0.54 2.47
N PHE A 795 20.39 0.71 3.08
CA PHE A 795 19.21 1.26 2.46
C PHE A 795 18.87 2.59 3.12
N ILE A 796 18.17 3.44 2.37
CA ILE A 796 17.47 4.59 2.95
C ILE A 796 15.96 4.37 2.85
N TYR A 797 15.25 4.68 3.92
CA TYR A 797 13.81 4.50 4.03
C TYR A 797 13.14 5.75 4.58
N SER A 798 11.96 6.07 4.06
CA SER A 798 11.12 7.12 4.65
C SER A 798 9.63 6.79 4.44
N PRO A 799 8.77 6.92 5.47
CA PRO A 799 7.34 6.67 5.35
C PRO A 799 6.66 7.74 4.47
N LEU A 800 5.44 7.46 4.03
CA LEU A 800 4.72 8.38 3.13
C LEU A 800 4.33 9.70 3.79
N ASN A 801 4.15 9.72 5.11
CA ASN A 801 3.51 10.79 5.86
C ASN A 801 4.43 11.62 6.77
N LEU A 802 5.73 11.31 6.86
CA LEU A 802 6.72 12.06 7.63
C LEU A 802 7.91 12.37 6.74
N ASP A 803 8.57 13.51 6.87
CA ASP A 803 9.72 13.88 6.02
C ASP A 803 11.06 13.27 6.45
N THR A 804 11.08 12.58 7.59
CA THR A 804 12.24 11.92 8.18
C THR A 804 12.68 10.67 7.40
N TRP A 805 13.98 10.53 7.20
CA TRP A 805 14.67 9.39 6.59
C TRP A 805 15.43 8.58 7.64
N LEU A 806 15.42 7.27 7.47
CA LEU A 806 16.19 6.29 8.24
C LEU A 806 17.22 5.61 7.34
N ILE A 807 18.36 5.24 7.91
CA ILE A 807 19.35 4.33 7.34
C ILE A 807 19.07 2.93 7.89
N LEU A 808 18.97 1.95 6.99
CA LEU A 808 18.79 0.54 7.34
C LEU A 808 20.03 -0.27 6.92
N PRO A 809 20.60 -1.10 7.80
CA PRO A 809 21.84 -1.85 7.52
C PRO A 809 21.64 -2.96 6.47
N TRP A 810 22.69 -3.27 5.70
CA TRP A 810 22.73 -4.35 4.71
C TRP A 810 24.16 -4.87 4.48
N ASP A 811 24.36 -6.15 4.14
CA ASP A 811 25.69 -6.76 3.83
C ASP A 811 26.82 -6.44 4.85
N TYR A 812 26.89 -7.24 5.92
CA TYR A 812 27.91 -7.10 6.98
C TYR A 812 28.87 -8.30 7.01
N ASP A 813 29.13 -8.92 5.85
CA ASP A 813 30.04 -10.07 5.74
C ASP A 813 31.51 -9.72 5.60
N ASP A 814 31.86 -8.44 5.40
CA ASP A 814 33.25 -7.94 5.30
C ASP A 814 33.72 -7.14 6.53
N GLY A 815 32.87 -7.03 7.56
CA GLY A 815 33.24 -6.43 8.86
C GLY A 815 34.11 -7.37 9.72
N TRP A 816 34.26 -7.04 10.99
CA TRP A 816 34.97 -7.83 12.01
C TRP A 816 36.46 -8.03 11.72
N ASP A 817 37.15 -6.96 11.31
CA ASP A 817 38.53 -6.94 10.81
C ASP A 817 38.77 -7.79 9.54
N ALA A 818 37.73 -8.46 8.99
CA ALA A 818 37.88 -9.31 7.80
C ALA A 818 38.34 -8.50 6.58
N GLY A 819 37.73 -7.34 6.33
CA GLY A 819 38.12 -6.42 5.26
C GLY A 819 39.55 -5.88 5.39
N ARG A 820 40.10 -5.81 6.61
CA ARG A 820 41.49 -5.36 6.85
C ARG A 820 42.55 -6.39 6.46
N SER A 821 42.16 -7.65 6.36
CA SER A 821 43.06 -8.74 5.96
C SER A 821 43.30 -8.81 4.45
N GLN A 822 42.65 -7.94 3.67
CA GLN A 822 42.84 -7.83 2.23
C GLN A 822 44.01 -6.88 1.89
N ASP A 823 44.71 -7.12 0.77
CA ASP A 823 45.91 -6.38 0.35
C ASP A 823 45.66 -4.88 0.01
N PHE A 824 44.44 -4.35 0.22
CA PHE A 824 43.97 -3.04 -0.29
C PHE A 824 43.42 -2.09 0.78
N LEU A 825 43.84 -2.24 2.05
CA LEU A 825 43.40 -1.33 3.12
C LEU A 825 43.95 0.09 2.92
N LYS A 826 43.07 1.07 2.78
CA LYS A 826 43.45 2.49 2.66
C LYS A 826 43.76 3.08 4.04
N GLU A 827 44.75 3.95 4.12
CA GLU A 827 45.22 4.55 5.39
C GLU A 827 44.10 5.29 6.16
N TYR A 828 43.13 5.89 5.46
CA TYR A 828 42.03 6.64 6.05
C TYR A 828 40.84 5.78 6.51
N GLN A 829 40.81 4.47 6.22
CA GLN A 829 39.65 3.60 6.52
C GLN A 829 39.61 3.19 7.99
N ALA A 830 39.41 4.17 8.86
CA ALA A 830 39.20 4.01 10.29
C ALA A 830 38.29 5.15 10.79
N GLY A 831 37.55 4.88 11.87
CA GLY A 831 36.77 5.88 12.58
C GLY A 831 35.86 6.73 11.68
N ILE A 832 35.96 8.04 11.85
CA ILE A 832 35.16 9.04 11.12
C ILE A 832 35.74 9.27 9.72
N SER A 833 37.06 9.13 9.55
CA SER A 833 37.72 9.30 8.25
C SER A 833 37.16 8.38 7.17
N ASN A 834 36.65 7.20 7.53
CA ASN A 834 35.95 6.31 6.60
C ASN A 834 34.75 7.00 5.92
N PHE A 835 33.96 7.78 6.68
CA PHE A 835 32.78 8.48 6.16
C PHE A 835 33.11 9.85 5.56
N TRP A 836 34.38 10.25 5.51
CA TRP A 836 34.74 11.62 5.17
C TRP A 836 34.49 11.98 3.71
N GLY A 837 34.43 10.97 2.82
CA GLY A 837 33.99 11.14 1.42
C GLY A 837 32.46 11.27 1.26
N ASN A 838 31.69 10.96 2.30
CA ASN A 838 30.23 11.02 2.29
C ASN A 838 29.74 12.43 2.64
N ARG A 839 28.91 13.04 1.77
CA ARG A 839 28.48 14.44 1.90
C ARG A 839 27.74 14.73 3.20
N LEU A 840 26.85 13.83 3.63
CA LEU A 840 26.05 14.01 4.84
C LEU A 840 26.95 13.94 6.09
N PHE A 841 27.73 12.86 6.21
CA PHE A 841 28.58 12.62 7.37
C PHE A 841 29.76 13.60 7.45
N ASN A 842 30.38 13.96 6.33
CA ASN A 842 31.44 14.98 6.28
C ASN A 842 30.96 16.31 6.86
N ARG A 843 29.76 16.77 6.46
CA ARG A 843 29.20 18.01 7.00
C ARG A 843 28.87 17.88 8.48
N TYR A 844 28.31 16.74 8.89
CA TYR A 844 27.84 16.51 10.25
C TYR A 844 29.00 16.44 11.25
N PHE A 845 30.08 15.71 10.91
CA PHE A 845 31.24 15.52 11.79
C PHE A 845 32.30 16.63 11.72
N ARG A 846 32.07 17.69 10.94
CA ARG A 846 32.85 18.94 11.06
C ARG A 846 32.44 19.78 12.28
N VAL A 847 31.36 19.41 12.96
CA VAL A 847 30.89 20.04 14.19
C VAL A 847 31.34 19.18 15.37
N GLN A 848 32.15 19.75 16.27
CA GLN A 848 32.71 19.01 17.42
C GLN A 848 31.62 18.38 18.30
N GLU A 849 30.52 19.11 18.57
CA GLU A 849 29.41 18.57 19.38
C GLU A 849 28.81 17.30 18.77
N ASN A 850 28.79 17.18 17.44
CA ASN A 850 28.28 15.99 16.75
C ASN A 850 29.27 14.82 16.79
N VAL A 851 30.57 15.10 16.84
CA VAL A 851 31.61 14.10 17.12
C VAL A 851 31.50 13.60 18.56
N ASP A 852 31.23 14.48 19.51
CA ASP A 852 31.02 14.11 20.91
C ASP A 852 29.78 13.22 21.07
N LYS A 853 28.68 13.52 20.36
CA LYS A 853 27.49 12.66 20.30
C LYS A 853 27.80 11.26 19.75
N LEU A 854 28.61 11.16 18.69
CA LEU A 854 29.04 9.87 18.13
C LEU A 854 29.92 9.10 19.12
N THR A 855 30.88 9.76 19.76
CA THR A 855 31.75 9.16 20.79
C THR A 855 30.89 8.58 21.93
N ALA A 856 29.93 9.36 22.44
CA ALA A 856 29.03 8.89 23.49
C ALA A 856 28.21 7.67 23.04
N LYS A 857 27.72 7.66 21.78
CA LYS A 857 26.98 6.52 21.22
C LYS A 857 27.87 5.28 21.07
N LEU A 858 29.12 5.44 20.63
CA LEU A 858 30.10 4.36 20.54
C LEU A 858 30.36 3.73 21.90
N GLU A 859 30.59 4.55 22.93
CA GLU A 859 30.81 4.07 24.29
C GLU A 859 29.58 3.36 24.87
N GLU A 860 28.36 3.90 24.62
CA GLU A 860 27.10 3.27 25.00
C GLU A 860 26.95 1.87 24.38
N LEU A 861 27.14 1.78 23.06
CA LEU A 861 27.00 0.53 22.33
C LEU A 861 28.09 -0.47 22.70
N ASN A 862 29.33 -0.03 22.86
CA ASN A 862 30.43 -0.89 23.29
C ASN A 862 30.21 -1.39 24.72
N ALA A 863 29.74 -0.56 25.66
CA ALA A 863 29.51 -1.00 27.03
C ALA A 863 28.39 -2.06 27.15
N THR A 864 27.39 -2.01 26.27
CA THR A 864 26.14 -2.77 26.46
C THR A 864 25.90 -3.86 25.42
N TYR A 865 26.18 -3.60 24.15
CA TYR A 865 25.67 -4.40 23.03
C TYR A 865 26.75 -5.05 22.16
N ILE A 866 27.85 -4.35 21.87
CA ILE A 866 28.89 -4.80 20.94
C ILE A 866 30.25 -4.73 21.65
N ASN A 867 30.63 -5.82 22.32
CA ASN A 867 31.91 -5.97 23.02
C ASN A 867 32.37 -7.42 23.04
N GLU A 868 33.60 -7.66 23.48
CA GLU A 868 34.20 -9.00 23.59
C GLU A 868 33.26 -10.02 24.26
N ALA A 869 32.58 -9.65 25.34
CA ALA A 869 31.72 -10.57 26.10
C ALA A 869 30.43 -10.95 25.35
N THR A 870 29.75 -9.97 24.76
CA THR A 870 28.52 -10.17 23.97
C THR A 870 28.82 -10.93 22.68
N VAL A 871 29.88 -10.54 21.96
CA VAL A 871 30.36 -11.23 20.76
C VAL A 871 30.72 -12.68 21.07
N LYS A 872 31.53 -12.92 22.12
CA LYS A 872 31.91 -14.28 22.51
C LYS A 872 30.67 -15.12 22.86
N LYS A 873 29.72 -14.55 23.62
CA LYS A 873 28.48 -15.25 23.99
C LYS A 873 27.70 -15.70 22.75
N GLN A 874 27.61 -14.86 21.73
CA GLN A 874 26.92 -15.20 20.49
C GLN A 874 27.70 -16.26 19.68
N LEU A 875 29.03 -16.13 19.58
CA LEU A 875 29.89 -17.12 18.92
C LEU A 875 29.83 -18.50 19.59
N ASP A 876 29.71 -18.56 20.92
CA ASP A 876 29.57 -19.83 21.66
C ASP A 876 28.32 -20.62 21.22
N LEU A 877 27.27 -19.95 20.69
CA LEU A 877 26.09 -20.58 20.10
C LEU A 877 26.34 -21.08 18.67
N TYR A 878 27.02 -20.29 17.84
CA TYR A 878 27.19 -20.61 16.42
C TYR A 878 28.28 -21.62 16.13
N VAL A 879 29.42 -21.53 16.83
CA VAL A 879 30.63 -22.32 16.52
C VAL A 879 30.36 -23.83 16.51
N PRO A 880 29.62 -24.42 17.47
CA PRO A 880 29.26 -25.84 17.43
C PRO A 880 28.45 -26.26 16.19
N LEU A 881 27.67 -25.34 15.63
CA LEU A 881 26.82 -25.57 14.46
C LEU A 881 27.60 -25.47 13.16
N VAL A 882 28.47 -24.46 13.05
CA VAL A 882 29.13 -24.06 11.80
C VAL A 882 30.49 -24.73 11.58
N LYS A 883 31.29 -24.91 12.64
CA LYS A 883 32.63 -25.51 12.54
C LYS A 883 32.65 -26.88 11.82
N PRO A 884 31.66 -27.78 12.02
CA PRO A 884 31.60 -29.04 11.26
C PRO A 884 31.47 -28.86 9.74
N TYR A 885 30.80 -27.80 9.28
CA TYR A 885 30.64 -27.51 7.86
C TYR A 885 31.91 -26.93 7.26
N VAL A 886 32.52 -25.95 7.93
CA VAL A 886 33.79 -25.33 7.52
C VAL A 886 34.92 -26.35 7.33
N GLN A 887 34.86 -27.49 8.02
CA GLN A 887 35.87 -28.54 7.96
C GLN A 887 35.56 -29.68 6.98
N ARG A 888 34.38 -29.70 6.34
CA ARG A 888 33.96 -30.77 5.42
C ARG A 888 33.61 -30.26 4.02
N PHE A 889 33.58 -31.18 3.08
CA PHE A 889 33.09 -30.92 1.73
C PHE A 889 31.57 -30.62 1.75
N PRO A 890 31.06 -29.68 0.92
CA PRO A 890 31.78 -28.89 -0.09
C PRO A 890 32.42 -27.60 0.42
N ASP A 891 32.15 -27.17 1.65
CA ASP A 891 32.54 -25.83 2.13
C ASP A 891 34.05 -25.66 2.29
N ASN A 892 34.74 -26.68 2.81
CA ASN A 892 36.19 -26.62 3.06
C ASN A 892 37.06 -26.46 1.80
N GLN A 893 36.51 -26.70 0.61
CA GLN A 893 37.25 -26.63 -0.65
C GLN A 893 37.39 -25.20 -1.18
N TYR A 894 36.48 -24.30 -0.79
CA TYR A 894 36.37 -22.95 -1.36
C TYR A 894 36.59 -21.85 -0.33
N LEU A 895 36.73 -22.19 0.95
CA LEU A 895 37.04 -21.20 1.98
C LEU A 895 38.53 -20.80 1.90
N PRO A 896 38.85 -19.51 2.15
CA PRO A 896 40.23 -19.02 2.12
C PRO A 896 41.12 -19.62 3.20
N ILE A 897 40.54 -20.33 4.19
CA ILE A 897 41.25 -20.90 5.33
C ILE A 897 41.21 -22.42 5.36
N VAL A 898 42.38 -23.02 5.55
CA VAL A 898 42.55 -24.46 5.82
C VAL A 898 42.57 -24.68 7.33
N GLY A 899 41.44 -25.03 7.94
CA GLY A 899 41.26 -25.69 9.26
C GLY A 899 42.01 -25.17 10.52
N LYS A 900 43.35 -25.07 10.49
CA LYS A 900 44.24 -24.75 11.62
C LYS A 900 44.13 -23.31 12.14
N ASN A 901 43.58 -22.37 11.36
CA ASN A 901 43.49 -20.95 11.74
C ASN A 901 42.07 -20.52 12.18
N TYR A 902 41.11 -21.45 12.25
CA TYR A 902 39.71 -21.10 12.57
C TYR A 902 39.56 -20.44 13.95
N ASP A 903 40.22 -21.01 14.98
CA ASP A 903 40.13 -20.47 16.34
C ASP A 903 40.86 -19.12 16.48
N GLN A 904 41.86 -18.83 15.63
CA GLN A 904 42.53 -17.52 15.57
C GLN A 904 41.58 -16.45 14.99
N ILE A 905 40.81 -16.78 13.96
CA ILE A 905 39.81 -15.88 13.37
C ILE A 905 38.73 -15.54 14.40
N LEU A 906 38.26 -16.54 15.13
CA LEU A 906 37.30 -16.31 16.22
C LEU A 906 37.87 -15.37 17.28
N GLY A 907 39.15 -15.50 17.62
CA GLY A 907 39.84 -14.56 18.50
C GLY A 907 39.82 -13.13 17.95
N SER A 908 40.18 -12.96 16.67
CA SER A 908 40.15 -11.65 16.00
C SER A 908 38.76 -11.02 16.03
N ILE A 909 37.71 -11.79 15.72
CA ILE A 909 36.31 -11.32 15.74
C ILE A 909 35.91 -10.83 17.15
N ILE A 910 36.33 -11.55 18.20
CA ILE A 910 36.05 -11.18 19.59
C ILE A 910 36.73 -9.85 19.94
N ASP A 911 37.98 -9.66 19.50
CA ASP A 911 38.79 -8.49 19.81
C ASP A 911 38.41 -7.24 18.97
N THR A 912 37.68 -7.41 17.85
CA THR A 912 37.38 -6.31 16.92
C THR A 912 36.73 -5.09 17.58
N PRO A 913 35.69 -5.18 18.43
CA PRO A 913 35.06 -3.99 19.00
C PRO A 913 36.03 -3.10 19.78
N LYS A 914 36.94 -3.74 20.54
CA LYS A 914 37.98 -3.04 21.28
C LYS A 914 38.98 -2.38 20.34
N ASN A 915 39.53 -3.15 19.40
CA ASN A 915 40.53 -2.65 18.47
C ASN A 915 39.99 -1.51 17.59
N SER A 916 38.71 -1.60 17.20
CA SER A 916 38.06 -0.56 16.38
C SER A 916 37.81 0.72 17.17
N LEU A 917 37.48 0.60 18.46
CA LEU A 917 37.34 1.76 19.33
C LEU A 917 38.70 2.47 19.57
N GLU A 918 39.78 1.70 19.73
CA GLU A 918 41.15 2.26 19.80
C GLU A 918 41.48 3.02 18.51
N ARG A 919 41.22 2.42 17.35
CA ARG A 919 41.41 3.08 16.04
C ARG A 919 40.54 4.31 15.84
N TYR A 920 39.32 4.32 16.38
CA TYR A 920 38.45 5.51 16.34
C TYR A 920 39.10 6.68 17.08
N TYR A 921 39.61 6.46 18.29
CA TYR A 921 40.29 7.51 19.04
C TYR A 921 41.59 7.98 18.37
N GLU A 922 42.36 7.07 17.78
CA GLU A 922 43.53 7.43 16.97
C GLU A 922 43.14 8.25 15.72
N ASP A 923 42.02 7.93 15.08
CA ASP A 923 41.52 8.65 13.92
C ASP A 923 41.07 10.07 14.25
N LEU A 924 40.52 10.31 15.45
CA LEU A 924 40.13 11.66 15.86
C LEU A 924 41.31 12.61 15.83
N GLU A 925 42.49 12.17 16.26
CA GLU A 925 43.75 12.94 16.31
C GLU A 925 44.42 13.15 14.95
N LYS A 926 43.94 12.51 13.89
CA LYS A 926 44.53 12.66 12.54
C LYS A 926 43.85 13.77 11.75
N PRO A 927 44.61 14.50 10.90
CA PRO A 927 44.01 15.28 9.82
C PRO A 927 43.11 14.39 8.96
N LYS A 928 42.03 14.96 8.43
CA LYS A 928 41.06 14.19 7.65
C LYS A 928 41.45 14.11 6.17
N PRO A 929 41.12 13.02 5.47
CA PRO A 929 41.45 12.86 4.06
C PRO A 929 40.80 13.95 3.18
N PHE A 930 41.37 14.17 2.01
CA PHE A 930 40.98 15.25 1.08
C PHE A 930 41.19 14.79 -0.37
N PHE A 931 40.57 15.47 -1.33
CA PHE A 931 40.76 15.18 -2.77
C PHE A 931 41.84 16.06 -3.39
N MET A 932 42.58 15.51 -4.35
CA MET A 932 43.50 16.22 -5.23
C MET A 932 42.79 16.63 -6.53
N SER A 933 43.19 17.76 -7.12
CA SER A 933 42.65 18.19 -8.42
C SER A 933 43.12 17.26 -9.53
N GLN A 934 42.18 16.74 -10.32
CA GLN A 934 42.52 15.99 -11.54
C GLN A 934 43.01 16.93 -12.66
N GLU A 935 42.59 18.20 -12.63
CA GLU A 935 43.04 19.20 -13.59
C GLU A 935 44.34 19.85 -13.09
N ILE A 936 45.37 19.82 -13.94
CA ILE A 936 46.69 20.42 -13.68
C ILE A 936 46.95 21.48 -14.77
N PRO A 937 46.33 22.67 -14.64
CA PRO A 937 46.43 23.71 -15.66
C PRO A 937 47.86 24.26 -15.76
N VAL A 938 48.17 24.82 -16.94
CA VAL A 938 49.39 25.59 -17.15
C VAL A 938 49.05 27.08 -17.06
N GLU A 939 49.57 27.74 -16.02
CA GLU A 939 49.42 29.18 -15.79
C GLU A 939 50.83 29.80 -15.75
N ASP A 940 51.05 30.91 -16.46
CA ASP A 940 52.35 31.60 -16.51
C ASP A 940 53.55 30.68 -16.82
N ASN A 941 53.34 29.71 -17.72
CA ASN A 941 54.33 28.70 -18.13
C ASN A 941 54.79 27.75 -16.99
N GLN A 942 53.92 27.54 -15.99
CA GLN A 942 54.09 26.62 -14.88
C GLN A 942 52.89 25.67 -14.77
N HIS A 943 53.11 24.41 -14.42
CA HIS A 943 52.00 23.54 -14.01
C HIS A 943 51.57 23.90 -12.59
N VAL A 944 50.26 23.92 -12.37
CA VAL A 944 49.66 24.26 -11.08
C VAL A 944 48.95 23.04 -10.51
N PHE A 945 49.43 22.59 -9.37
CA PHE A 945 48.91 21.46 -8.62
C PHE A 945 48.08 21.98 -7.45
N ARG A 946 46.81 21.59 -7.35
CA ARG A 946 45.88 22.06 -6.32
C ARG A 946 45.18 20.89 -5.65
N TRP A 947 44.85 21.02 -4.38
CA TRP A 947 44.08 20.03 -3.63
C TRP A 947 43.11 20.71 -2.67
N GLU A 948 42.15 19.95 -2.15
CA GLU A 948 41.24 20.43 -1.11
C GLU A 948 41.98 20.63 0.22
N VAL A 949 41.55 21.63 0.99
CA VAL A 949 42.10 21.85 2.33
C VAL A 949 41.59 20.74 3.25
N SER A 950 42.52 19.96 3.81
CA SER A 950 42.26 18.98 4.86
C SER A 950 41.67 19.66 6.10
N PHE A 951 41.00 18.86 6.93
CA PHE A 951 40.35 19.35 8.14
C PHE A 951 40.93 18.64 9.36
N ASP A 952 41.14 19.40 10.42
CA ASP A 952 41.60 18.91 11.70
C ASP A 952 40.52 19.16 12.76
N LEU A 953 40.19 18.17 13.58
CA LEU A 953 39.11 18.28 14.56
C LEU A 953 39.52 19.13 15.77
N GLN A 954 40.80 19.07 16.14
CA GLN A 954 41.41 19.77 17.26
C GLN A 954 41.71 21.24 16.92
N GLY A 955 41.74 21.56 15.62
CA GLY A 955 42.08 22.89 15.11
C GLY A 955 43.58 23.13 15.02
N ASP A 956 44.37 22.07 14.89
CA ASP A 956 45.82 22.13 14.74
C ASP A 956 46.26 22.72 13.39
N ASP A 957 47.46 23.30 13.36
CA ASP A 957 48.05 23.84 12.13
C ASP A 957 48.39 22.69 11.18
N LEU A 958 47.91 22.77 9.94
CA LEU A 958 48.14 21.75 8.90
C LEU A 958 49.25 22.15 7.92
N TYR A 959 50.06 21.17 7.56
CA TYR A 959 51.19 21.29 6.63
C TYR A 959 51.12 20.21 5.56
N TYR A 960 51.45 20.55 4.32
CA TYR A 960 51.40 19.63 3.18
C TYR A 960 52.80 19.34 2.63
N ASP A 961 53.05 18.06 2.38
CA ASP A 961 54.20 17.56 1.64
C ASP A 961 53.71 17.11 0.25
N VAL A 962 54.23 17.72 -0.81
CA VAL A 962 53.92 17.39 -2.20
C VAL A 962 55.12 16.75 -2.87
N ALA A 963 54.89 15.72 -3.68
CA ALA A 963 55.89 15.10 -4.53
C ALA A 963 55.32 14.82 -5.93
N ILE A 964 56.10 15.12 -6.97
CA ILE A 964 55.84 14.79 -8.37
C ILE A 964 56.97 13.92 -8.87
N ALA A 965 56.65 12.74 -9.40
CA ALA A 965 57.60 11.71 -9.81
C ALA A 965 57.28 11.12 -11.19
N ARG A 966 58.23 10.36 -11.75
CA ARG A 966 58.04 9.59 -13.00
C ARG A 966 57.49 8.18 -12.76
N ASP A 967 57.43 7.75 -11.51
CA ASP A 967 56.99 6.43 -11.06
C ASP A 967 55.95 6.56 -9.93
N PRO A 968 55.03 5.59 -9.80
CA PRO A 968 53.98 5.63 -8.78
C PRO A 968 54.48 5.37 -7.35
N GLU A 969 55.66 4.76 -7.17
CA GLU A 969 56.31 4.55 -5.86
C GLU A 969 56.97 5.80 -5.28
N MET A 970 57.03 6.89 -6.05
CA MET A 970 57.74 8.12 -5.69
C MET A 970 59.25 7.90 -5.44
N GLN A 971 59.91 7.00 -6.18
CA GLN A 971 61.37 6.83 -6.10
C GLN A 971 62.10 7.75 -7.09
N GLN A 972 61.48 8.13 -8.20
CA GLN A 972 62.01 9.03 -9.23
C GLN A 972 61.37 10.42 -9.15
N VAL A 973 61.51 11.07 -8.00
CA VAL A 973 60.97 12.42 -7.73
C VAL A 973 61.67 13.48 -8.59
N LEU A 974 60.88 14.31 -9.27
CA LEU A 974 61.34 15.46 -10.05
C LEU A 974 61.22 16.76 -9.27
N TYR A 975 60.09 16.95 -8.60
CA TYR A 975 59.80 18.12 -7.78
C TYR A 975 59.16 17.66 -6.48
N SER A 976 59.58 18.23 -5.36
CA SER A 976 58.94 18.01 -4.07
C SER A 976 59.14 19.23 -3.19
N GLU A 977 58.15 19.52 -2.37
CA GLU A 977 58.19 20.60 -1.40
C GLU A 977 57.50 20.12 -0.12
N LYS A 978 58.03 20.52 1.03
CA LYS A 978 57.56 20.06 2.34
C LYS A 978 57.13 21.20 3.22
N GLY A 979 56.20 20.94 4.13
CA GLY A 979 55.77 21.93 5.10
C GLY A 979 54.97 23.09 4.49
N LEU A 980 54.31 22.87 3.35
CA LEU A 980 53.50 23.88 2.68
C LEU A 980 52.26 24.22 3.53
N ARG A 981 51.95 25.51 3.67
CA ARG A 981 50.69 25.98 4.28
C ARG A 981 49.59 26.27 3.27
N MET A 982 49.96 26.38 2.00
CA MET A 982 49.04 26.62 0.89
C MET A 982 48.64 25.28 0.27
N ASN A 983 47.41 25.19 -0.23
CA ASN A 983 46.90 24.03 -0.96
C ASN A 983 47.19 24.08 -2.47
N GLU A 984 48.29 24.75 -2.84
CA GLU A 984 48.75 24.91 -4.21
C GLU A 984 50.27 24.78 -4.27
N TYR A 985 50.76 24.08 -5.30
CA TYR A 985 52.18 24.01 -5.63
C TYR A 985 52.38 24.22 -7.13
N ARG A 986 53.45 24.94 -7.51
CA ARG A 986 53.75 25.27 -8.91
C ARG A 986 55.11 24.72 -9.30
N THR A 987 55.17 24.07 -10.46
CA THR A 987 56.43 23.61 -11.06
C THR A 987 56.65 24.29 -12.41
N PRO A 988 57.89 24.38 -12.92
CA PRO A 988 58.11 24.69 -14.32
C PRO A 988 57.29 23.77 -15.23
N LYS A 989 56.92 24.25 -16.43
CA LYS A 989 56.26 23.40 -17.42
C LYS A 989 57.04 22.10 -17.63
N LEU A 990 56.34 20.97 -17.48
CA LEU A 990 56.90 19.65 -17.61
C LEU A 990 57.04 19.30 -19.10
N GLU A 991 57.99 18.44 -19.41
CA GLU A 991 58.10 17.85 -20.75
C GLU A 991 56.96 16.86 -20.98
N ASN A 992 56.71 16.51 -22.24
CA ASN A 992 55.69 15.53 -22.58
C ASN A 992 56.01 14.17 -21.94
N GLY A 993 55.02 13.57 -21.29
CA GLY A 993 55.19 12.28 -20.63
C GLY A 993 54.17 12.01 -19.53
N VAL A 994 54.30 10.84 -18.93
CA VAL A 994 53.47 10.36 -17.81
C VAL A 994 54.16 10.67 -16.50
N TYR A 995 53.38 11.18 -15.55
CA TYR A 995 53.85 11.58 -14.23
C TYR A 995 52.85 11.15 -13.16
N TYR A 996 53.33 11.11 -11.93
CA TYR A 996 52.54 10.79 -10.75
C TYR A 996 52.78 11.87 -9.71
N TRP A 997 51.76 12.19 -8.93
CA TRP A 997 51.93 13.08 -7.80
C TRP A 997 51.14 12.63 -6.58
N LYS A 998 51.67 13.01 -5.41
CA LYS A 998 51.15 12.66 -4.09
C LYS A 998 51.20 13.87 -3.19
N VAL A 999 50.16 14.03 -2.37
CA VAL A 999 50.10 15.00 -1.29
C VAL A 999 49.81 14.28 0.02
N THR A 1000 50.63 14.53 1.03
CA THR A 1000 50.41 14.07 2.41
C THR A 1000 50.24 15.29 3.31
N VAL A 1001 49.21 15.28 4.16
CA VAL A 1001 49.03 16.31 5.19
C VAL A 1001 49.61 15.83 6.52
N THR A 1002 50.18 16.75 7.29
CA THR A 1002 50.69 16.53 8.66
C THR A 1002 50.20 17.65 9.57
N ASP A 1003 49.70 17.32 10.75
CA ASP A 1003 49.37 18.31 11.79
C ASP A 1003 50.59 18.75 12.60
N SER A 1004 50.41 19.70 13.53
CA SER A 1004 51.48 20.14 14.42
C SER A 1004 51.95 19.10 15.45
N GLN A 1005 51.18 18.03 15.67
CA GLN A 1005 51.52 16.94 16.59
C GLN A 1005 52.27 15.79 15.89
N GLY A 1006 52.38 15.85 14.57
CA GLY A 1006 53.07 14.88 13.73
C GLY A 1006 52.18 13.74 13.22
N ASN A 1007 50.85 13.81 13.40
CA ASN A 1007 49.94 12.85 12.78
C ASN A 1007 49.79 13.16 11.29
N THR A 1008 49.72 12.12 10.48
CA THR A 1008 49.72 12.24 9.02
C THR A 1008 48.50 11.59 8.40
N GLN A 1009 48.04 12.15 7.28
CA GLN A 1009 46.98 11.56 6.47
C GLN A 1009 47.27 11.74 4.97
N SER A 1010 46.96 10.71 4.17
CA SER A 1010 46.99 10.75 2.71
C SER A 1010 45.64 11.21 2.13
N SER A 1011 45.68 11.66 0.87
CA SER A 1011 44.49 12.01 0.10
C SER A 1011 43.68 10.77 -0.31
N PHE A 1012 42.47 10.96 -0.83
CA PHE A 1012 41.56 9.86 -1.23
C PHE A 1012 42.00 9.09 -2.47
N GLU A 1013 42.91 9.65 -3.27
CA GLU A 1013 43.32 9.09 -4.55
C GLU A 1013 43.96 7.71 -4.43
N LEU A 1014 43.77 6.93 -5.48
CA LEU A 1014 44.30 5.59 -5.62
C LEU A 1014 44.73 5.41 -7.06
N TYR A 1015 45.99 5.04 -7.26
CA TYR A 1015 46.48 4.57 -8.54
C TYR A 1015 46.57 3.04 -8.52
N ASP A 1016 45.85 2.40 -9.43
CA ASP A 1016 45.90 0.96 -9.68
C ASP A 1016 46.90 0.69 -10.82
N ASP A 1017 48.02 0.07 -10.49
CA ASP A 1017 49.01 -0.34 -11.48
C ASP A 1017 48.66 -1.73 -12.01
N GLU A 1018 47.93 -1.76 -13.13
CA GLU A 1018 47.47 -3.00 -13.76
C GLU A 1018 48.63 -3.93 -14.18
N GLU A 1019 49.85 -3.43 -14.40
CA GLU A 1019 50.99 -4.25 -14.82
C GLU A 1019 51.59 -5.03 -13.66
N THR A 1020 51.68 -4.39 -12.48
CA THR A 1020 52.27 -4.99 -11.27
C THR A 1020 51.21 -5.55 -10.32
N ASN A 1021 49.94 -5.19 -10.53
CA ASN A 1021 48.81 -5.46 -9.64
C ASN A 1021 49.05 -4.92 -8.21
N ILE A 1022 49.70 -3.75 -8.14
CA ILE A 1022 50.02 -3.00 -6.92
C ILE A 1022 49.17 -1.73 -6.87
N TYR A 1023 48.72 -1.38 -5.67
CA TYR A 1023 47.88 -0.23 -5.42
C TYR A 1023 48.68 0.84 -4.69
N HIS A 1024 48.67 2.06 -5.23
CA HIS A 1024 49.41 3.20 -4.68
C HIS A 1024 48.42 4.22 -4.09
N PHE A 1025 48.37 4.28 -2.76
CA PHE A 1025 47.45 5.16 -2.02
C PHE A 1025 47.96 6.61 -1.94
N GLY A 1026 47.03 7.55 -2.13
CA GLY A 1026 47.27 8.99 -2.19
C GLY A 1026 48.03 9.42 -3.45
N VAL A 1027 48.02 8.61 -4.52
CA VAL A 1027 48.77 8.86 -5.75
C VAL A 1027 47.81 9.08 -6.91
N LEU A 1028 48.06 10.12 -7.70
CA LEU A 1028 47.32 10.43 -8.92
C LEU A 1028 48.25 10.41 -10.14
N ARG A 1029 47.86 9.68 -11.18
CA ARG A 1029 48.54 9.67 -12.48
C ARG A 1029 48.02 10.82 -13.35
N PHE A 1030 48.92 11.52 -14.04
CA PHE A 1030 48.56 12.49 -15.07
C PHE A 1030 49.54 12.43 -16.25
N GLU A 1031 49.11 12.96 -17.38
CA GLU A 1031 49.88 12.97 -18.62
C GLU A 1031 50.00 14.40 -19.14
N VAL A 1032 51.20 14.75 -19.60
CA VAL A 1032 51.50 16.05 -20.19
C VAL A 1032 51.67 15.84 -21.69
N GLU A 1033 50.82 16.51 -22.47
CA GLU A 1033 50.80 16.48 -23.94
C GLU A 1033 51.52 17.67 -24.59
#